data_AF-A0A9D1CKU6-F1
#
_entry.id   AF-A0A9D1CKU6-F1
#
_cell.length_a   1.000
_cell.length_b   1.000
_cell.length_c   1.000
_cell.angle_alpha   90.00
_cell.angle_beta   90.00
_cell.angle_gamma   90.00
#
_symmetry.space_group_name_H-M   'P 1'
#
loop_
_entity.id
_entity.type
_entity.pdbx_description
1 polymer ?
#
loop_
_entity_poly.entity_id
_entity_poly.type
_entity_poly.pdbx_seq_one_letter_code
_entity_poly.pdbx_strand_id
1 'polypeptide(L)'
;LLYGKSFYRNHYAMIKVPKTELGNNTVLAGPYMLEEVSKKIEEYRKNPNLDEVTKYYLDAISNAKNKARIEELLKTIKEKKTYDDVFQKGLIFAQDKRTDLGDYSDSEKENLEREKILAMLKVIPDEILPNASNLFLIQTIGNAFSASELLHDGEITKEELLTPPSELIEVFASLQQLPKNTPHVEELKREILQAVTKNDSLFPCFTHENDNLPVEHDSIKKMYELTKSGTSYHEAITMYHKLFYLAKSRLRNLHTVKILKEITKDNPKYKGIIEQISKEGFGIEPEIFSRAKGNGLSVSENVRVGITPKEQEMFEKVKKYSEEELQHVLQNPQEVFLEFLDKQYQISENEYYANAVIDLFDWESIGVVPFSIQRREQLVLKLLESDVVGTYQMLRSQGTSEKEIVGKLLTAIIKDKKIDELNEEEQFTKDDLDDFLGYYLIKGTSNFKLKAYQAYAYQEAERIMDEHQFASVVMPTGSGKSFVAIATLLKNPNQKMLYLAPNDEIINQVKKYLVQYVTGTTSSKTTEQLIQERFPNLRFARYHDLVSMKQDEIIHSKYDYVILDELHRSGASEWSRKLQKLVDYQHDNPNFHMLGITATEERDMDGKDMAEFWAKYFNYSDEEIAKNKHVAYYMSLEDAVYYRYVLNPKKVACDYFLATKEGQGLFQELEEKMKEVEEVTGNDENVKRLAAKLDHLRRNVTKAKGTGDIICENVRFGKKYIVFCPVTAGAVTAEDEDGNIIDSRVSGTEAIEHQQKQMIQYFQDYFGISEEEAKQSIECYSMLGEYSKSKNTYEFEQFQKDTSDSPNKIKFMFVMNKLNEGVHLDKIDGIIWLRPLDQNSRILYLQQLGRIIHTMDSNHPISEENLPIAIDLVGNSLRVKLHKNTKQKDSLEDLKTIQGWILEHDNKIPDINSNDQLEARYASKLQMIQKEYQKYITGESSIETLKPRMRYRVEEILSIGSRFALWNYEFPKRTKQTREQSTLDVDDELFEVQGYLKDFFDIATELDSYEISAFQKNYQQAMAYYVEHGDLAVNKRSGSLGQWISIQRKNYKNHKLSEERFEALNAIGMIWNTSENQIAVETLCEENGIP
;
A
#
# COMPACT_ATOMS: atom_id res chain seq x y z
N LEU A 1 -9.74 -28.34 6.29
CA LEU A 1 -10.91 -29.20 6.00
C LEU A 1 -10.83 -30.42 6.90
N LEU A 2 -11.30 -30.25 8.13
CA LEU A 2 -11.40 -31.34 9.10
C LEU A 2 -12.55 -32.25 8.66
N TYR A 3 -12.35 -33.57 8.72
CA TYR A 3 -13.41 -34.55 8.46
C TYR A 3 -14.10 -34.88 9.79
N GLY A 4 -15.39 -34.61 9.93
CA GLY A 4 -16.19 -35.03 11.09
C GLY A 4 -16.27 -34.01 12.22
N LYS A 5 -16.25 -34.49 13.48
CA LYS A 5 -16.40 -33.70 14.72
C LYS A 5 -15.34 -32.59 14.76
N SER A 6 -15.73 -31.32 14.82
CA SER A 6 -14.81 -30.18 14.95
C SER A 6 -15.31 -29.18 16.01
N PHE A 7 -14.78 -27.96 16.06
CA PHE A 7 -15.13 -26.88 17.00
C PHE A 7 -16.64 -26.56 17.16
N TYR A 8 -17.51 -27.08 16.30
CA TYR A 8 -18.95 -26.93 16.43
C TYR A 8 -19.54 -27.99 17.38
N ARG A 9 -20.55 -27.60 18.17
CA ARG A 9 -21.25 -28.53 19.09
C ARG A 9 -21.63 -29.79 18.31
N ASN A 10 -21.33 -30.99 18.81
CA ASN A 10 -21.62 -32.32 18.24
C ASN A 10 -23.13 -32.60 18.01
N HIS A 11 -23.83 -31.73 17.28
CA HIS A 11 -25.26 -31.80 16.97
C HIS A 11 -25.40 -32.00 15.47
N TYR A 12 -26.01 -33.12 15.11
CA TYR A 12 -26.24 -33.48 13.72
C TYR A 12 -27.70 -33.25 13.36
N ALA A 13 -27.93 -32.83 12.12
CA ALA A 13 -29.25 -32.72 11.53
C ALA A 13 -29.30 -33.63 10.30
N MET A 14 -30.41 -34.36 10.14
CA MET A 14 -30.68 -35.18 8.98
C MET A 14 -32.00 -34.73 8.36
N ILE A 15 -31.96 -34.37 7.08
CA ILE A 15 -33.11 -33.84 6.35
C ILE A 15 -33.73 -34.97 5.52
N LYS A 16 -35.04 -35.16 5.64
CA LYS A 16 -35.80 -36.15 4.87
C LYS A 16 -36.26 -35.54 3.56
N VAL A 17 -35.68 -35.98 2.44
CA VAL A 17 -36.03 -35.52 1.09
C VAL A 17 -36.81 -36.59 0.32
N PRO A 18 -38.01 -36.30 -0.21
CA PRO A 18 -38.73 -37.19 -1.13
C PRO A 18 -37.91 -37.54 -2.36
N LYS A 19 -37.90 -38.82 -2.78
CA LYS A 19 -37.14 -39.25 -3.97
C LYS A 19 -37.54 -38.54 -5.26
N THR A 20 -38.77 -38.04 -5.34
CA THR A 20 -39.31 -37.29 -6.48
C THR A 20 -38.74 -35.87 -6.60
N GLU A 21 -38.09 -35.36 -5.55
CA GLU A 21 -37.53 -34.00 -5.50
C GLU A 21 -36.01 -33.98 -5.73
N LEU A 22 -35.35 -35.14 -5.66
CA LEU A 22 -33.93 -35.28 -5.99
C LEU A 22 -33.68 -34.98 -7.47
N GLY A 23 -32.87 -33.95 -7.75
CA GLY A 23 -32.59 -33.45 -9.11
C GLY A 23 -33.58 -32.40 -9.63
N ASN A 24 -34.69 -32.15 -8.93
CA ASN A 24 -35.60 -31.03 -9.23
C ASN A 24 -35.31 -29.82 -8.34
N ASN A 25 -35.21 -30.04 -7.01
CA ASN A 25 -34.91 -29.01 -6.02
C ASN A 25 -33.48 -29.16 -5.44
N THR A 26 -32.67 -30.07 -6.01
CA THR A 26 -31.30 -30.30 -5.57
C THR A 26 -30.32 -30.44 -6.73
N VAL A 27 -29.12 -29.86 -6.58
CA VAL A 27 -28.03 -29.92 -7.58
C VAL A 27 -26.70 -30.27 -6.93
N LEU A 28 -25.81 -30.94 -7.67
CA LEU A 28 -24.43 -31.21 -7.22
C LEU A 28 -23.62 -29.92 -7.26
N ALA A 29 -23.07 -29.53 -6.11
CA ALA A 29 -22.43 -28.23 -5.93
C ALA A 29 -21.18 -28.06 -6.82
N GLY A 30 -20.31 -29.07 -6.91
CA GLY A 30 -19.08 -29.01 -7.71
C GLY A 30 -19.30 -28.78 -9.21
N PRO A 31 -20.05 -29.66 -9.92
CA PRO A 31 -20.36 -29.47 -11.34
C PRO A 31 -21.07 -28.15 -11.64
N TYR A 32 -22.02 -27.76 -10.78
CA TYR A 32 -22.74 -26.50 -10.90
C TYR A 32 -21.80 -25.30 -10.80
N MET A 33 -20.87 -25.29 -9.83
CA MET A 33 -19.88 -24.22 -9.70
C MET A 33 -18.94 -24.14 -10.91
N LEU A 34 -18.48 -25.26 -11.48
CA LEU A 34 -17.64 -25.21 -12.69
C LEU A 34 -18.37 -24.62 -13.89
N GLU A 35 -19.65 -24.98 -14.05
CA GLU A 35 -20.45 -24.46 -15.16
C GLU A 35 -20.60 -22.94 -15.06
N GLU A 36 -20.91 -22.44 -13.87
CA GLU A 36 -21.06 -21.00 -13.63
C GLU A 36 -19.73 -20.26 -13.78
N VAL A 37 -18.62 -20.83 -13.29
CA VAL A 37 -17.29 -20.24 -13.45
C VAL A 37 -16.82 -20.26 -14.89
N SER A 38 -17.13 -21.33 -15.64
CA SER A 38 -16.84 -21.40 -17.07
C SER A 38 -17.57 -20.31 -17.85
N LYS A 39 -18.85 -20.03 -17.52
CA LYS A 39 -19.61 -18.92 -18.14
C LYS A 39 -18.92 -17.58 -17.89
N LYS A 40 -18.43 -17.36 -16.66
CA LYS A 40 -17.73 -16.14 -16.27
C LYS A 40 -16.35 -15.99 -16.93
N ILE A 41 -15.59 -17.08 -17.09
CA ILE A 41 -14.33 -17.08 -17.84
C ILE A 41 -14.58 -16.72 -19.32
N GLU A 42 -15.63 -17.26 -19.93
CA GLU A 42 -15.98 -16.94 -21.32
C GLU A 42 -16.48 -15.50 -21.50
N GLU A 43 -17.16 -14.94 -20.51
CA GLU A 43 -17.45 -13.50 -20.46
C GLU A 43 -16.16 -12.68 -20.39
N TYR A 44 -15.20 -13.09 -19.55
CA TYR A 44 -13.89 -12.44 -19.41
C TYR A 44 -13.05 -12.51 -20.70
N ARG A 45 -13.05 -13.66 -21.40
CA ARG A 45 -12.33 -13.85 -22.67
C ARG A 45 -12.87 -13.01 -23.82
N LYS A 46 -14.14 -12.61 -23.75
CA LYS A 46 -14.77 -11.72 -24.74
C LYS A 46 -14.47 -10.25 -24.50
N ASN A 47 -13.74 -9.91 -23.43
CA ASN A 47 -13.32 -8.55 -23.15
C ASN A 47 -12.35 -8.05 -24.24
N PRO A 48 -12.70 -6.98 -25.00
CA PRO A 48 -11.86 -6.47 -26.08
C PRO A 48 -10.54 -5.86 -25.60
N ASN A 49 -10.41 -5.55 -24.30
CA ASN A 49 -9.22 -4.94 -23.69
C ASN A 49 -8.28 -5.95 -23.00
N LEU A 50 -8.50 -7.25 -23.20
CA LEU A 50 -7.67 -8.31 -22.61
C LEU A 50 -6.25 -8.25 -23.18
N ASP A 51 -5.23 -8.24 -22.31
CA ASP A 51 -3.84 -8.18 -22.76
C ASP A 51 -3.46 -9.40 -23.60
N GLU A 52 -2.61 -9.18 -24.61
CA GLU A 52 -2.27 -10.22 -25.60
C GLU A 52 -1.59 -11.45 -24.97
N VAL A 53 -0.92 -11.29 -23.83
CA VAL A 53 -0.23 -12.39 -23.14
C VAL A 53 -1.23 -13.27 -22.41
N THR A 54 -2.13 -12.69 -21.62
CA THR A 54 -3.24 -13.41 -20.97
C THR A 54 -4.14 -14.05 -22.00
N LYS A 55 -4.48 -13.34 -23.08
CA LYS A 55 -5.27 -13.88 -24.19
C LYS A 55 -4.59 -15.09 -24.85
N TYR A 56 -3.29 -14.99 -25.13
CA TYR A 56 -2.49 -16.10 -25.65
C TYR A 56 -2.54 -17.33 -24.73
N TYR A 57 -2.34 -17.15 -23.42
CA TYR A 57 -2.37 -18.27 -22.48
C TYR A 57 -3.78 -18.85 -22.29
N LEU A 58 -4.83 -18.02 -22.25
CA LEU A 58 -6.22 -18.49 -22.19
C LEU A 58 -6.59 -19.30 -23.44
N ASP A 59 -6.21 -18.83 -24.62
CA ASP A 59 -6.45 -19.56 -25.87
C ASP A 59 -5.60 -20.84 -25.95
N ALA A 60 -4.35 -20.80 -25.49
CA ALA A 60 -3.46 -21.97 -25.46
C ALA A 60 -3.93 -23.04 -24.47
N ILE A 61 -4.44 -22.64 -23.31
CA ILE A 61 -4.99 -23.54 -22.28
C ILE A 61 -6.33 -24.11 -22.74
N SER A 62 -7.24 -23.29 -23.28
CA SER A 62 -8.54 -23.74 -23.81
C SER A 62 -8.38 -24.80 -24.91
N ASN A 63 -7.38 -24.62 -25.79
CA ASN A 63 -7.06 -25.55 -26.87
C ASN A 63 -6.15 -26.73 -26.47
N ALA A 64 -5.73 -26.82 -25.21
CA ALA A 64 -4.86 -27.90 -24.75
C ALA A 64 -5.55 -29.27 -24.89
N LYS A 65 -4.84 -30.24 -25.47
CA LYS A 65 -5.39 -31.59 -25.72
C LYS A 65 -5.13 -32.57 -24.57
N ASN A 66 -4.27 -32.22 -23.61
CA ASN A 66 -3.91 -33.05 -22.47
C ASN A 66 -3.36 -32.18 -21.31
N LYS A 67 -3.29 -32.77 -20.11
CA LYS A 67 -2.81 -32.14 -18.89
C LYS A 67 -1.35 -31.68 -18.97
N ALA A 68 -0.48 -32.49 -19.59
CA ALA A 68 0.95 -32.17 -19.72
C ALA A 68 1.20 -30.84 -20.46
N ARG A 69 0.41 -30.53 -21.49
CA ARG A 69 0.50 -29.24 -22.20
C ARG A 69 0.08 -28.06 -21.32
N ILE A 70 -0.92 -28.24 -20.46
CA ILE A 70 -1.37 -27.22 -19.51
C ILE A 70 -0.25 -26.94 -18.49
N GLU A 71 0.38 -27.99 -17.96
CA GLU A 71 1.49 -27.88 -17.01
C GLU A 71 2.72 -27.18 -17.62
N GLU A 72 3.05 -27.49 -18.87
CA GLU A 72 4.13 -26.81 -19.63
C GLU A 72 3.85 -25.31 -19.79
N LEU A 73 2.63 -24.93 -20.18
CA LEU A 73 2.22 -23.53 -20.32
C LEU A 73 2.34 -22.79 -18.98
N LEU A 74 1.87 -23.39 -17.88
CA LEU A 74 1.96 -22.80 -16.54
C LEU A 74 3.41 -22.70 -16.02
N LYS A 75 4.30 -23.62 -16.41
CA LYS A 75 5.72 -23.56 -16.05
C LYS A 75 6.44 -22.40 -16.75
N THR A 76 6.08 -22.14 -18.01
CA THR A 76 6.63 -21.05 -18.81
C THR A 76 6.31 -19.67 -18.22
N ILE A 77 5.16 -19.54 -17.54
CA ILE A 77 4.76 -18.33 -16.81
C ILE A 77 5.65 -18.09 -15.58
N LYS A 78 6.18 -19.14 -14.94
CA LYS A 78 7.03 -19.06 -13.73
C LYS A 78 8.50 -18.73 -14.00
N GLU A 79 8.99 -18.87 -15.23
CA GLU A 79 10.42 -18.76 -15.58
C GLU A 79 10.89 -17.37 -16.07
N LYS A 80 10.17 -16.27 -15.78
CA LYS A 80 10.73 -14.91 -15.98
C LYS A 80 11.80 -14.60 -14.91
N LYS A 81 13.07 -14.80 -15.32
CA LYS A 81 14.38 -14.47 -14.72
C LYS A 81 14.37 -13.80 -13.34
N THR A 82 14.86 -14.54 -12.34
CA THR A 82 15.43 -14.00 -11.11
C THR A 82 16.83 -13.46 -11.38
N TYR A 83 17.03 -12.15 -11.17
CA TYR A 83 18.37 -11.55 -11.08
C TYR A 83 19.00 -11.94 -9.74
N ASP A 84 19.66 -13.09 -9.74
CA ASP A 84 20.58 -13.51 -8.69
C ASP A 84 21.94 -12.84 -8.93
N ASP A 85 22.32 -11.90 -8.07
CA ASP A 85 23.73 -11.77 -7.64
C ASP A 85 23.96 -10.77 -6.49
N VAL A 86 23.04 -9.81 -6.24
CA VAL A 86 23.26 -8.77 -5.22
C VAL A 86 22.47 -8.97 -3.92
N PHE A 87 21.24 -9.46 -3.96
CA PHE A 87 20.40 -9.71 -2.77
C PHE A 87 19.75 -11.09 -2.82
N GLN A 88 19.59 -11.76 -1.68
CA GLN A 88 18.66 -12.89 -1.57
C GLN A 88 17.25 -12.33 -1.39
N LYS A 89 16.27 -12.77 -2.18
CA LYS A 89 14.86 -12.33 -2.03
C LYS A 89 14.41 -12.44 -0.57
N GLY A 90 13.78 -11.39 -0.04
CA GLY A 90 13.13 -11.40 1.28
C GLY A 90 12.04 -12.46 1.41
N LEU A 91 11.53 -12.67 2.63
CA LEU A 91 10.52 -13.69 2.90
C LEU A 91 9.25 -13.46 2.06
N ILE A 92 8.80 -14.53 1.40
CA ILE A 92 7.60 -14.50 0.57
C ILE A 92 6.40 -14.44 1.53
N PHE A 93 5.38 -13.65 1.21
CA PHE A 93 4.10 -13.67 1.93
C PHE A 93 3.37 -14.97 1.63
N ALA A 94 2.50 -15.42 2.53
CA ALA A 94 1.82 -16.68 2.36
C ALA A 94 0.98 -16.74 1.07
N GLN A 95 1.58 -17.23 -0.02
CA GLN A 95 0.87 -17.64 -1.22
C GLN A 95 0.54 -19.13 -1.09
N ASP A 96 -0.69 -19.35 -0.63
CA ASP A 96 -1.55 -20.52 -0.79
C ASP A 96 -0.95 -21.75 -1.51
N LYS A 97 -0.35 -22.62 -0.70
CA LYS A 97 0.00 -24.00 -1.07
C LYS A 97 -1.28 -24.85 -1.13
N ARG A 98 -1.99 -24.89 -2.26
CA ARG A 98 -2.88 -25.99 -2.67
C ARG A 98 -3.34 -25.79 -4.11
N THR A 99 -2.64 -26.40 -5.08
CA THR A 99 -2.99 -26.25 -6.50
C THR A 99 -3.06 -27.55 -7.30
N ASP A 100 -3.02 -28.71 -6.64
CA ASP A 100 -3.28 -30.00 -7.30
C ASP A 100 -4.58 -30.61 -6.75
N LEU A 101 -5.62 -30.64 -7.59
CA LEU A 101 -6.99 -31.01 -7.19
C LEU A 101 -7.37 -32.46 -7.56
N GLY A 102 -6.55 -33.19 -8.32
CA GLY A 102 -6.69 -34.62 -8.66
C GLY A 102 -8.01 -35.01 -9.37
N ASP A 103 -8.07 -36.11 -10.10
CA ASP A 103 -9.22 -36.48 -10.97
C ASP A 103 -10.57 -36.65 -10.25
N TYR A 104 -11.65 -36.09 -10.77
CA TYR A 104 -13.00 -36.09 -10.16
C TYR A 104 -13.99 -37.05 -10.84
N SER A 105 -13.80 -37.37 -12.13
CA SER A 105 -14.59 -38.39 -12.81
C SER A 105 -13.71 -39.45 -13.47
N ASP A 106 -14.29 -40.60 -13.85
CA ASP A 106 -13.58 -41.64 -14.61
C ASP A 106 -13.33 -41.24 -16.08
N SER A 107 -13.87 -40.09 -16.51
CA SER A 107 -13.75 -39.57 -17.87
C SER A 107 -12.54 -38.62 -17.96
N GLU A 108 -11.49 -39.06 -18.66
CA GLU A 108 -10.32 -38.22 -18.96
C GLU A 108 -10.72 -36.88 -19.61
N LYS A 109 -11.80 -36.88 -20.40
CA LYS A 109 -12.29 -35.68 -21.08
C LYS A 109 -12.88 -34.66 -20.09
N GLU A 110 -13.64 -35.11 -19.11
CA GLU A 110 -14.25 -34.22 -18.10
C GLU A 110 -13.19 -33.68 -17.13
N ASN A 111 -12.23 -34.51 -16.72
CA ASN A 111 -11.10 -34.06 -15.92
C ASN A 111 -10.25 -33.03 -16.66
N LEU A 112 -10.01 -33.22 -17.97
CA LEU A 112 -9.27 -32.26 -18.78
C LEU A 112 -9.98 -30.91 -18.88
N GLU A 113 -11.28 -30.88 -19.12
CA GLU A 113 -12.04 -29.62 -19.18
C GLU A 113 -12.03 -28.87 -17.84
N ARG A 114 -12.10 -29.60 -16.72
CA ARG A 114 -11.90 -29.01 -15.40
C ARG A 114 -10.50 -28.42 -15.23
N GLU A 115 -9.46 -29.17 -15.58
CA GLU A 115 -8.06 -28.68 -15.47
C GLU A 115 -7.83 -27.43 -16.32
N LYS A 116 -8.47 -27.33 -17.48
CA LYS A 116 -8.45 -26.09 -18.28
C LYS A 116 -9.08 -24.93 -17.53
N ILE A 117 -10.27 -25.11 -16.97
CA ILE A 117 -10.97 -24.06 -16.19
C ILE A 117 -10.10 -23.58 -15.02
N LEU A 118 -9.53 -24.51 -14.26
CA LEU A 118 -8.65 -24.21 -13.13
C LEU A 118 -7.34 -23.53 -13.55
N ALA A 119 -6.75 -23.94 -14.68
CA ALA A 119 -5.56 -23.32 -15.22
C ALA A 119 -5.83 -21.92 -15.78
N MET A 120 -6.99 -21.70 -16.41
CA MET A 120 -7.41 -20.38 -16.86
C MET A 120 -7.61 -19.42 -15.67
N LEU A 121 -8.21 -19.88 -14.57
CA LEU A 121 -8.32 -19.11 -13.31
C LEU A 121 -6.95 -18.70 -12.72
N LYS A 122 -5.88 -19.47 -12.96
CA LYS A 122 -4.51 -19.15 -12.51
C LYS A 122 -3.82 -18.12 -13.41
N VAL A 123 -4.26 -17.99 -14.65
CA VAL A 123 -3.71 -17.06 -15.65
C VAL A 123 -4.43 -15.72 -15.62
N ILE A 124 -5.71 -15.73 -15.26
CA ILE A 124 -6.53 -14.52 -15.20
C ILE A 124 -6.09 -13.68 -13.98
N PRO A 125 -5.59 -12.45 -14.20
CA PRO A 125 -5.11 -11.59 -13.13
C PRO A 125 -6.24 -10.97 -12.30
N ASP A 126 -7.43 -10.83 -12.87
CA ASP A 126 -8.61 -10.24 -12.24
C ASP A 126 -9.49 -11.30 -11.54
N GLU A 127 -10.19 -10.92 -10.48
CA GLU A 127 -11.16 -11.82 -9.84
C GLU A 127 -12.37 -12.05 -10.76
N ILE A 128 -12.71 -13.31 -11.01
CA ILE A 128 -13.84 -13.70 -11.88
C ILE A 128 -15.18 -13.61 -11.13
N LEU A 129 -15.15 -13.67 -9.80
CA LEU A 129 -16.29 -13.46 -8.92
C LEU A 129 -16.02 -12.27 -7.98
N PRO A 130 -17.02 -11.42 -7.74
CA PRO A 130 -16.89 -10.33 -6.76
C PRO A 130 -16.71 -10.91 -5.35
N ASN A 131 -15.78 -10.35 -4.59
CA ASN A 131 -15.49 -10.68 -3.19
C ASN A 131 -14.94 -12.10 -2.97
N ALA A 132 -14.43 -12.75 -4.02
CA ALA A 132 -13.83 -14.07 -3.94
C ALA A 132 -12.63 -14.15 -4.88
N SER A 133 -11.43 -14.22 -4.31
CA SER A 133 -10.22 -14.39 -5.11
C SER A 133 -10.30 -15.65 -5.96
N ASN A 134 -9.72 -15.63 -7.18
CA ASN A 134 -9.69 -16.82 -8.05
C ASN A 134 -9.07 -18.03 -7.33
N LEU A 135 -8.18 -17.79 -6.38
CA LEU A 135 -7.54 -18.82 -5.58
C LEU A 135 -8.49 -19.41 -4.52
N PHE A 136 -9.24 -18.57 -3.81
CA PHE A 136 -10.30 -19.02 -2.91
C PHE A 136 -11.41 -19.77 -3.66
N LEU A 137 -11.73 -19.33 -4.88
CA LEU A 137 -12.67 -20.00 -5.77
C LEU A 137 -12.17 -21.38 -6.21
N ILE A 138 -10.90 -21.50 -6.63
CA ILE A 138 -10.25 -22.77 -6.93
C ILE A 138 -10.34 -23.72 -5.72
N GLN A 139 -10.06 -23.22 -4.51
CA GLN A 139 -10.16 -24.01 -3.28
C GLN A 139 -11.59 -24.46 -3.00
N THR A 140 -12.58 -23.57 -3.13
CA THR A 140 -13.99 -23.84 -2.87
C THR A 140 -14.55 -24.89 -3.83
N ILE A 141 -14.25 -24.77 -5.12
CA ILE A 141 -14.61 -25.77 -6.14
C ILE A 141 -13.97 -27.12 -5.81
N GLY A 142 -12.69 -27.11 -5.44
CA GLY A 142 -11.98 -28.32 -5.01
C GLY A 142 -12.64 -29.03 -3.83
N ASN A 143 -13.14 -28.26 -2.87
CA ASN A 143 -13.81 -28.78 -1.68
C ASN A 143 -15.18 -29.38 -2.01
N ALA A 144 -15.99 -28.66 -2.81
CA ALA A 144 -17.32 -29.10 -3.23
C ALA A 144 -17.28 -30.43 -3.98
N PHE A 145 -16.26 -30.63 -4.83
CA PHE A 145 -16.03 -31.90 -5.51
C PHE A 145 -15.58 -33.03 -4.57
N SER A 146 -14.70 -32.71 -3.62
CA SER A 146 -14.21 -33.70 -2.64
C SER A 146 -15.30 -34.16 -1.68
N ALA A 147 -16.30 -33.31 -1.41
CA ALA A 147 -17.37 -33.56 -0.46
C ALA A 147 -18.67 -34.12 -1.09
N SER A 148 -18.79 -34.15 -2.42
CA SER A 148 -20.03 -34.51 -3.14
C SER A 148 -21.25 -33.75 -2.60
N GLU A 149 -21.07 -32.46 -2.35
CA GLU A 149 -22.09 -31.61 -1.74
C GLU A 149 -23.34 -31.49 -2.63
N LEU A 150 -24.50 -31.56 -2.00
CA LEU A 150 -25.81 -31.33 -2.60
C LEU A 150 -26.34 -30.00 -2.10
N LEU A 151 -26.62 -29.08 -3.03
CA LEU A 151 -27.36 -27.86 -2.75
C LEU A 151 -28.85 -28.18 -2.79
N HIS A 152 -29.61 -27.70 -1.81
CA HIS A 152 -31.08 -27.81 -1.75
C HIS A 152 -31.68 -26.42 -1.85
N ASP A 153 -32.58 -26.22 -2.81
CA ASP A 153 -33.27 -24.95 -3.06
C ASP A 153 -34.68 -24.99 -2.45
N GLY A 154 -34.99 -24.10 -1.51
CA GLY A 154 -36.29 -24.00 -0.82
C GLY A 154 -36.26 -24.08 0.72
N GLU A 155 -37.39 -23.78 1.35
CA GLU A 155 -37.57 -23.86 2.82
C GLU A 155 -37.65 -25.31 3.30
N ILE A 156 -36.96 -25.65 4.40
CA ILE A 156 -37.02 -26.97 5.05
C ILE A 156 -38.01 -26.90 6.20
N THR A 157 -39.04 -27.76 6.18
CA THR A 157 -40.04 -27.79 7.25
C THR A 157 -39.53 -28.53 8.48
N LYS A 158 -40.09 -28.21 9.65
CA LYS A 158 -39.65 -28.83 10.92
C LYS A 158 -39.92 -30.34 10.96
N GLU A 159 -40.93 -30.79 10.22
CA GLU A 159 -41.33 -32.19 10.07
C GLU A 159 -40.33 -33.01 9.23
N GLU A 160 -39.51 -32.34 8.42
CA GLU A 160 -38.46 -32.96 7.58
C GLU A 160 -37.12 -33.07 8.30
N LEU A 161 -36.97 -32.41 9.44
CA LEU A 161 -35.73 -32.35 10.21
C LEU A 161 -35.69 -33.41 11.33
N LEU A 162 -34.69 -34.29 11.27
CA LEU A 162 -34.36 -35.25 12.32
C LEU A 162 -33.06 -34.84 13.02
N THR A 163 -32.97 -35.10 14.33
CA THR A 163 -31.78 -34.83 15.15
C THR A 163 -31.19 -36.14 15.68
N PRO A 164 -30.40 -36.87 14.86
CA PRO A 164 -29.84 -38.15 15.29
C PRO A 164 -28.78 -37.99 16.40
N PRO A 165 -28.67 -38.97 17.32
CA PRO A 165 -27.51 -39.10 18.20
C PRO A 165 -26.20 -39.18 17.41
N SER A 166 -25.12 -38.62 17.96
CA SER A 166 -23.81 -38.57 17.32
C SER A 166 -23.24 -39.96 17.02
N GLU A 167 -23.57 -40.93 17.87
CA GLU A 167 -23.21 -42.33 17.82
C GLU A 167 -23.76 -43.01 16.54
N LEU A 168 -24.97 -42.64 16.11
CA LEU A 168 -25.56 -43.18 14.88
C LEU A 168 -24.90 -42.61 13.62
N ILE A 169 -24.39 -41.38 13.68
CA ILE A 169 -23.61 -40.80 12.58
C ILE A 169 -22.27 -41.52 12.43
N GLU A 170 -21.63 -41.91 13.54
CA GLU A 170 -20.40 -42.72 13.53
C GLU A 170 -20.60 -44.10 12.88
N VAL A 171 -21.79 -44.70 13.05
CA VAL A 171 -22.16 -45.94 12.35
C VAL A 171 -22.17 -45.73 10.83
N PHE A 172 -22.79 -44.64 10.35
CA PHE A 172 -22.78 -44.32 8.91
C PHE A 172 -21.37 -44.07 8.38
N ALA A 173 -20.52 -43.38 9.16
CA ALA A 173 -19.12 -43.16 8.80
C ALA A 173 -18.33 -44.48 8.68
N SER A 174 -18.58 -45.44 9.57
CA SER A 174 -17.92 -46.76 9.52
C SER A 174 -18.37 -47.57 8.31
N LEU A 175 -19.66 -47.45 7.92
CA LEU A 175 -20.17 -48.08 6.69
C LEU A 175 -19.56 -47.49 5.42
N GLN A 176 -19.20 -46.20 5.41
CA GLN A 176 -18.52 -45.57 4.27
C GLN A 176 -17.11 -46.09 4.04
N GLN A 177 -16.48 -46.73 5.04
CA GLN A 177 -15.15 -47.32 4.92
C GLN A 177 -15.17 -48.73 4.28
N LEU A 178 -16.36 -49.29 4.04
CA LEU A 178 -16.49 -50.60 3.40
C LEU A 178 -16.29 -50.52 1.87
N PRO A 179 -15.81 -51.60 1.22
CA PRO A 179 -15.76 -51.68 -0.24
C PRO A 179 -17.15 -51.49 -0.89
N LYS A 180 -17.20 -50.80 -2.04
CA LYS A 180 -18.45 -50.44 -2.76
C LYS A 180 -19.43 -51.61 -2.99
N ASN A 181 -18.92 -52.83 -3.19
CA ASN A 181 -19.70 -54.02 -3.53
C ASN A 181 -20.01 -54.93 -2.33
N THR A 182 -19.88 -54.43 -1.11
CA THR A 182 -20.15 -55.23 0.10
C THR A 182 -21.65 -55.59 0.16
N PRO A 183 -22.03 -56.89 0.18
CA PRO A 183 -23.42 -57.31 0.20
C PRO A 183 -24.17 -56.79 1.43
N HIS A 184 -25.50 -56.59 1.32
CA HIS A 184 -26.41 -56.23 2.42
C HIS A 184 -26.21 -54.86 3.07
N VAL A 185 -25.25 -54.04 2.64
CA VAL A 185 -25.01 -52.69 3.19
C VAL A 185 -26.23 -51.77 3.05
N GLU A 186 -26.92 -51.79 1.91
CA GLU A 186 -28.12 -50.97 1.68
C GLU A 186 -29.36 -51.41 2.48
N GLU A 187 -29.39 -52.66 2.93
CA GLU A 187 -30.42 -53.16 3.85
C GLU A 187 -30.07 -52.74 5.28
N LEU A 188 -28.80 -52.86 5.67
CA LEU A 188 -28.30 -52.40 6.97
C LEU A 188 -28.49 -50.89 7.16
N LYS A 189 -28.20 -50.06 6.13
CA LYS A 189 -28.49 -48.61 6.16
C LYS A 189 -29.96 -48.31 6.45
N ARG A 190 -30.89 -49.13 5.92
CA ARG A 190 -32.33 -48.98 6.19
C ARG A 190 -32.69 -49.35 7.63
N GLU A 191 -32.07 -50.39 8.20
CA GLU A 191 -32.27 -50.73 9.61
C GLU A 191 -31.74 -49.63 10.54
N ILE A 192 -30.59 -49.04 10.22
CA ILE A 192 -30.02 -47.91 10.98
C ILE A 192 -30.93 -46.68 10.87
N LEU A 193 -31.44 -46.34 9.67
CA LEU A 193 -32.39 -45.24 9.50
C LEU A 193 -33.68 -45.46 10.29
N GLN A 194 -34.17 -46.70 10.40
CA GLN A 194 -35.32 -47.01 11.26
C GLN A 194 -35.00 -46.77 12.74
N ALA A 195 -33.79 -47.11 13.19
CA ALA A 195 -33.34 -46.80 14.55
C ALA A 195 -33.29 -45.29 14.81
N VAL A 196 -32.80 -44.49 13.84
CA VAL A 196 -32.82 -43.02 13.91
C VAL A 196 -34.24 -42.49 14.09
N THR A 197 -35.21 -42.99 13.32
CA THR A 197 -36.60 -42.50 13.37
C THR A 197 -37.38 -42.87 14.63
N LYS A 198 -36.95 -43.89 15.36
CA LYS A 198 -37.62 -44.33 16.60
C LYS A 198 -37.20 -43.52 17.83
N ASN A 199 -36.21 -42.64 17.69
CA ASN A 199 -35.64 -41.76 18.72
C ASN A 199 -35.36 -42.49 20.05
N ASP A 200 -34.78 -43.68 19.93
CA ASP A 200 -34.41 -44.50 21.07
C ASP A 200 -33.12 -43.94 21.69
N SER A 201 -33.22 -43.41 22.91
CA SER A 201 -32.11 -42.94 23.76
C SER A 201 -31.22 -44.07 24.29
N LEU A 202 -31.03 -45.14 23.51
CA LEU A 202 -30.53 -46.44 23.94
C LEU A 202 -29.02 -46.66 23.71
N PHE A 203 -28.31 -45.75 23.04
CA PHE A 203 -26.90 -45.97 22.71
C PHE A 203 -25.96 -45.38 23.77
N PRO A 204 -25.05 -46.17 24.36
CA PRO A 204 -24.07 -45.66 25.31
C PRO A 204 -23.10 -44.69 24.63
N CYS A 205 -22.78 -43.58 25.31
CA CYS A 205 -21.76 -42.64 24.85
C CYS A 205 -20.38 -43.30 24.83
N PHE A 206 -19.51 -42.85 23.93
CA PHE A 206 -18.12 -43.31 23.88
C PHE A 206 -17.36 -42.86 25.15
N THR A 207 -16.74 -43.81 25.84
CA THR A 207 -16.12 -43.58 27.18
C THR A 207 -14.85 -42.73 27.13
N HIS A 208 -14.11 -42.77 26.02
CA HIS A 208 -12.85 -42.04 25.85
C HIS A 208 -13.02 -40.70 25.10
N GLU A 209 -14.25 -40.16 25.04
CA GLU A 209 -14.52 -38.91 24.31
C GLU A 209 -13.63 -37.76 24.81
N ASN A 210 -13.49 -37.65 26.13
CA ASN A 210 -12.77 -36.58 26.82
C ASN A 210 -11.27 -36.87 27.04
N ASP A 211 -10.78 -38.04 26.61
CA ASP A 211 -9.35 -38.36 26.71
C ASP A 211 -8.58 -37.50 25.71
N ASN A 212 -7.64 -36.72 26.23
CA ASN A 212 -6.78 -35.81 25.47
C ASN A 212 -5.32 -36.22 25.64
N LEU A 213 -4.48 -35.85 24.68
CA LEU A 213 -3.04 -36.07 24.78
C LEU A 213 -2.48 -35.41 26.05
N PRO A 214 -1.65 -36.09 26.85
CA PRO A 214 -1.07 -35.48 28.05
C PRO A 214 -0.07 -34.37 27.69
N VAL A 215 -0.41 -33.12 28.02
CA VAL A 215 0.36 -31.89 27.70
C VAL A 215 1.81 -31.94 28.22
N GLU A 216 2.07 -32.68 29.30
CA GLU A 216 3.39 -32.72 29.93
C GLU A 216 4.49 -33.34 29.07
N HIS A 217 4.18 -34.10 28.02
CA HIS A 217 5.17 -34.80 27.21
C HIS A 217 5.55 -34.07 25.92
N ASP A 218 4.97 -32.90 25.66
CA ASP A 218 5.14 -32.18 24.40
C ASP A 218 6.33 -31.20 24.42
N SER A 219 7.03 -31.06 25.56
CA SER A 219 8.12 -30.07 25.66
C SER A 219 9.36 -30.43 24.87
N ILE A 220 10.03 -29.42 24.29
CA ILE A 220 11.27 -29.57 23.51
C ILE A 220 12.30 -30.40 24.27
N LYS A 221 12.52 -30.07 25.55
CA LYS A 221 13.48 -30.76 26.43
C LYS A 221 13.15 -32.24 26.62
N LYS A 222 11.91 -32.57 27.00
CA LYS A 222 11.52 -33.97 27.23
C LYS A 222 11.57 -34.79 25.93
N MET A 223 11.14 -34.22 24.80
CA MET A 223 11.24 -34.89 23.50
C MET A 223 12.69 -35.12 23.07
N TYR A 224 13.60 -34.17 23.36
CA TYR A 224 15.03 -34.36 23.16
C TYR A 224 15.58 -35.51 24.02
N GLU A 225 15.24 -35.53 25.31
CA GLU A 225 15.66 -36.59 26.25
C GLU A 225 15.13 -37.98 25.85
N LEU A 226 13.89 -38.05 25.34
CA LEU A 226 13.24 -39.30 24.91
C LEU A 226 13.82 -39.85 23.61
N THR A 227 13.98 -38.99 22.61
CA THR A 227 14.50 -39.38 21.29
C THR A 227 16.02 -39.57 21.32
N LYS A 228 16.69 -39.05 22.34
CA LYS A 228 18.17 -38.96 22.42
C LYS A 228 18.77 -38.40 21.14
N SER A 229 18.13 -37.39 20.54
CA SER A 229 18.49 -36.76 19.27
C SER A 229 18.43 -37.65 18.01
N GLY A 230 17.75 -38.80 18.11
CA GLY A 230 17.52 -39.76 17.02
C GLY A 230 16.67 -39.24 15.86
N THR A 231 15.78 -38.31 16.17
CA THR A 231 14.68 -37.83 15.32
C THR A 231 14.47 -36.34 15.57
N SER A 232 14.04 -35.56 14.57
CA SER A 232 13.73 -34.13 14.76
C SER A 232 12.53 -33.93 15.69
N TYR A 233 12.46 -32.78 16.38
CA TYR A 233 11.33 -32.47 17.29
C TYR A 233 9.98 -32.57 16.57
N HIS A 234 9.85 -31.96 15.38
CA HIS A 234 8.62 -31.98 14.60
C HIS A 234 8.19 -33.40 14.22
N GLU A 235 9.11 -34.25 13.74
CA GLU A 235 8.78 -35.63 13.43
C GLU A 235 8.37 -36.42 14.69
N ALA A 236 9.08 -36.21 15.81
CA ALA A 236 8.80 -36.89 17.07
C ALA A 236 7.44 -36.53 17.65
N ILE A 237 7.11 -35.23 17.75
CA ILE A 237 5.83 -34.77 18.29
C ILE A 237 4.67 -35.17 17.39
N THR A 238 4.85 -35.11 16.07
CA THR A 238 3.83 -35.52 15.09
C THR A 238 3.52 -37.01 15.20
N MET A 239 4.54 -37.85 15.31
CA MET A 239 4.37 -39.30 15.44
C MET A 239 3.74 -39.66 16.80
N TYR A 240 4.17 -39.02 17.88
CA TYR A 240 3.60 -39.18 19.22
C TYR A 240 2.10 -38.82 19.25
N HIS A 241 1.73 -37.69 18.66
CA HIS A 241 0.34 -37.24 18.52
C HIS A 241 -0.49 -38.24 17.71
N LYS A 242 -0.01 -38.65 16.53
CA LYS A 242 -0.70 -39.63 15.68
C LYS A 242 -0.92 -40.96 16.38
N LEU A 243 0.05 -41.47 17.14
CA LEU A 243 -0.07 -42.72 17.89
C LEU A 243 -1.28 -42.70 18.83
N PHE A 244 -1.42 -41.64 19.62
CA PHE A 244 -2.52 -41.48 20.57
C PHE A 244 -3.88 -41.42 19.88
N TYR A 245 -4.02 -40.56 18.86
CA TYR A 245 -5.30 -40.40 18.16
C TYR A 245 -5.65 -41.61 17.29
N LEU A 246 -4.66 -42.36 16.78
CA LEU A 246 -4.90 -43.65 16.12
C LEU A 246 -5.48 -44.68 17.09
N ALA A 247 -4.96 -44.75 18.32
CA ALA A 247 -5.48 -45.66 19.34
C ALA A 247 -6.91 -45.27 19.76
N LYS A 248 -7.15 -43.98 19.99
CA LYS A 248 -8.48 -43.44 20.28
C LYS A 248 -9.48 -43.74 19.16
N SER A 249 -9.07 -43.52 17.91
CA SER A 249 -9.83 -43.83 16.71
C SER A 249 -10.21 -45.33 16.62
N ARG A 250 -9.28 -46.24 16.94
CA ARG A 250 -9.58 -47.68 16.96
C ARG A 250 -10.56 -48.07 18.06
N LEU A 251 -10.40 -47.53 19.28
CA LEU A 251 -11.35 -47.75 20.37
C LEU A 251 -12.75 -47.27 20.00
N ARG A 252 -12.85 -46.11 19.34
CA ARG A 252 -14.12 -45.58 18.84
C ARG A 252 -14.77 -46.51 17.82
N ASN A 253 -14.00 -47.07 16.88
CA ASN A 253 -14.54 -48.06 15.93
C ASN A 253 -15.08 -49.31 16.64
N LEU A 254 -14.37 -49.82 17.66
CA LEU A 254 -14.84 -50.96 18.45
C LEU A 254 -16.13 -50.64 19.20
N HIS A 255 -16.30 -49.40 19.67
CA HIS A 255 -17.55 -48.91 20.23
C HIS A 255 -18.68 -48.89 19.19
N THR A 256 -18.42 -48.38 17.98
CA THR A 256 -19.38 -48.40 16.87
C THR A 256 -19.82 -49.83 16.50
N VAL A 257 -18.91 -50.80 16.56
CA VAL A 257 -19.21 -52.22 16.35
C VAL A 257 -20.18 -52.76 17.41
N LYS A 258 -20.06 -52.35 18.68
CA LYS A 258 -21.00 -52.73 19.75
C LYS A 258 -22.41 -52.20 19.44
N ILE A 259 -22.51 -50.95 19.00
CA ILE A 259 -23.78 -50.31 18.60
C ILE A 259 -24.41 -51.01 17.38
N LEU A 260 -23.61 -51.35 16.36
CA LEU A 260 -24.09 -52.08 15.19
C LEU A 260 -24.70 -53.45 15.54
N LYS A 261 -24.10 -54.19 16.47
CA LYS A 261 -24.63 -55.46 16.95
C LYS A 261 -25.97 -55.29 17.66
N GLU A 262 -26.12 -54.21 18.43
CA GLU A 262 -27.37 -53.88 19.13
C GLU A 262 -28.50 -53.51 18.15
N ILE A 263 -28.23 -52.63 17.19
CA ILE A 263 -29.21 -52.23 16.14
C ILE A 263 -29.68 -53.45 15.35
N THR A 264 -28.74 -54.30 14.95
CA THR A 264 -29.03 -55.49 14.12
C THR A 264 -29.52 -56.69 14.91
N LYS A 265 -29.50 -56.63 16.26
CA LYS A 265 -29.81 -57.74 17.17
C LYS A 265 -29.02 -59.01 16.84
N ASP A 266 -27.73 -58.84 16.52
CA ASP A 266 -26.82 -59.91 16.09
C ASP A 266 -27.35 -60.79 14.94
N ASN A 267 -28.11 -60.19 14.01
CA ASN A 267 -28.62 -60.90 12.84
C ASN A 267 -27.44 -61.50 12.02
N PRO A 268 -27.38 -62.84 11.83
CA PRO A 268 -26.29 -63.50 11.12
C PRO A 268 -26.04 -62.96 9.71
N LYS A 269 -27.07 -62.37 9.10
CA LYS A 269 -27.01 -61.70 7.79
C LYS A 269 -25.95 -60.60 7.71
N TYR A 270 -25.74 -59.85 8.80
CA TYR A 270 -24.79 -58.72 8.84
C TYR A 270 -23.45 -59.07 9.49
N LYS A 271 -23.26 -60.31 9.96
CA LYS A 271 -22.07 -60.75 10.69
C LYS A 271 -20.77 -60.46 9.92
N GLY A 272 -20.75 -60.73 8.61
CA GLY A 272 -19.58 -60.48 7.77
C GLY A 272 -19.22 -58.98 7.68
N ILE A 273 -20.23 -58.10 7.58
CA ILE A 273 -20.02 -56.65 7.57
C ILE A 273 -19.45 -56.18 8.91
N ILE A 274 -20.04 -56.62 10.01
CA ILE A 274 -19.64 -56.22 11.37
C ILE A 274 -18.20 -56.70 11.68
N GLU A 275 -17.83 -57.92 11.27
CA GLU A 275 -16.47 -58.44 11.41
C GLU A 275 -15.45 -57.65 10.58
N GLN A 276 -15.82 -57.22 9.37
CA GLN A 276 -14.95 -56.41 8.52
C GLN A 276 -14.71 -55.02 9.12
N ILE A 277 -15.77 -54.33 9.57
CA ILE A 277 -15.64 -53.03 10.27
C ILE A 277 -14.77 -53.18 11.52
N SER A 278 -14.95 -54.25 12.30
CA SER A 278 -14.15 -54.50 13.50
C SER A 278 -12.64 -54.63 13.19
N LYS A 279 -12.29 -55.36 12.13
CA LYS A 279 -10.88 -55.61 11.76
C LYS A 279 -10.22 -54.44 11.03
N GLU A 280 -10.94 -53.75 10.16
CA GLU A 280 -10.36 -52.81 9.20
C GLU A 280 -10.76 -51.35 9.44
N GLY A 281 -11.86 -51.10 10.15
CA GLY A 281 -12.43 -49.76 10.33
C GLY A 281 -11.72 -48.90 11.38
N PHE A 282 -11.90 -47.60 11.27
CA PHE A 282 -11.40 -46.62 12.24
C PHE A 282 -12.49 -45.59 12.54
N GLY A 283 -12.62 -45.19 13.80
CA GLY A 283 -13.52 -44.11 14.21
C GLY A 283 -12.96 -42.77 13.79
N ILE A 284 -13.80 -41.79 13.50
CA ILE A 284 -13.33 -40.49 13.03
C ILE A 284 -12.70 -39.70 14.19
N GLU A 285 -11.43 -39.34 14.04
CA GLU A 285 -10.73 -38.38 14.91
C GLU A 285 -10.17 -37.23 14.04
N PRO A 286 -10.67 -35.99 14.17
CA PRO A 286 -10.34 -34.88 13.26
C PRO A 286 -8.84 -34.54 13.22
N GLU A 287 -8.09 -34.88 14.26
CA GLU A 287 -6.65 -34.65 14.38
C GLU A 287 -5.82 -35.47 13.38
N ILE A 288 -6.32 -36.61 12.93
CA ILE A 288 -5.60 -37.50 12.00
C ILE A 288 -6.36 -37.81 10.70
N PHE A 289 -7.62 -37.39 10.58
CA PHE A 289 -8.46 -37.61 9.39
C PHE A 289 -8.61 -36.34 8.54
N SER A 290 -8.48 -36.49 7.21
CA SER A 290 -8.68 -35.38 6.28
C SER A 290 -9.44 -35.78 5.00
N ARG A 291 -10.12 -34.79 4.40
CA ARG A 291 -10.78 -34.90 3.08
C ARG A 291 -9.88 -34.49 1.91
N ALA A 292 -8.70 -33.94 2.18
CA ALA A 292 -7.84 -33.38 1.15
C ALA A 292 -7.10 -34.49 0.37
N LYS A 293 -6.99 -34.36 -0.95
CA LYS A 293 -6.08 -35.18 -1.75
C LYS A 293 -4.62 -34.81 -1.41
N GLY A 294 -3.87 -35.76 -0.86
CA GLY A 294 -2.49 -35.59 -0.41
C GLY A 294 -1.88 -36.91 0.09
N ASN A 295 -0.63 -36.86 0.56
CA ASN A 295 0.05 -38.01 1.16
C ASN A 295 -0.70 -38.48 2.42
N GLY A 296 -1.10 -39.74 2.44
CA GLY A 296 -1.91 -40.34 3.52
C GLY A 296 -2.52 -41.67 3.08
N LEU A 297 -2.86 -42.53 4.03
CA LEU A 297 -3.42 -43.85 3.77
C LEU A 297 -4.94 -43.72 3.57
N SER A 298 -5.45 -44.20 2.44
CA SER A 298 -6.90 -44.13 2.13
C SER A 298 -7.66 -45.17 2.96
N VAL A 299 -8.68 -44.70 3.66
CA VAL A 299 -9.62 -45.52 4.43
C VAL A 299 -11.01 -45.57 3.79
N SER A 300 -11.33 -44.59 2.94
CA SER A 300 -12.43 -44.66 1.97
C SER A 300 -12.09 -43.83 0.73
N GLU A 301 -13.00 -43.81 -0.25
CA GLU A 301 -12.85 -43.08 -1.52
C GLU A 301 -12.47 -41.59 -1.31
N ASN A 302 -13.05 -40.94 -0.29
CA ASN A 302 -12.90 -39.51 -0.05
C ASN A 302 -12.27 -39.17 1.32
N VAL A 303 -11.78 -40.18 2.06
CA VAL A 303 -11.26 -40.00 3.41
C VAL A 303 -9.89 -40.66 3.54
N ARG A 304 -8.93 -39.90 4.06
CA ARG A 304 -7.56 -40.34 4.29
C ARG A 304 -7.15 -40.10 5.73
N VAL A 305 -6.32 -41.02 6.25
CA VAL A 305 -5.61 -40.85 7.52
C VAL A 305 -4.23 -40.29 7.21
N GLY A 306 -3.80 -39.26 7.93
CA GLY A 306 -2.55 -38.52 7.72
C GLY A 306 -1.28 -39.29 8.09
N ILE A 307 -1.11 -40.50 7.57
CA ILE A 307 0.04 -41.40 7.82
C ILE A 307 1.01 -41.33 6.63
N THR A 308 2.27 -41.04 6.91
CA THR A 308 3.37 -41.02 5.94
C THR A 308 3.98 -42.43 5.76
N PRO A 309 4.77 -42.67 4.70
CA PRO A 309 5.43 -43.98 4.51
C PRO A 309 6.31 -44.41 5.69
N LYS A 310 6.96 -43.47 6.40
CA LYS A 310 7.77 -43.76 7.60
C LYS A 310 6.91 -44.22 8.79
N GLU A 311 5.65 -43.82 8.84
CA GLU A 311 4.72 -44.09 9.96
C GLU A 311 3.84 -45.33 9.69
N GLN A 312 4.02 -45.99 8.54
CA GLN A 312 3.17 -47.10 8.11
C GLN A 312 3.29 -48.32 9.03
N GLU A 313 4.48 -48.59 9.57
CA GLU A 313 4.70 -49.67 10.55
C GLU A 313 3.88 -49.45 11.82
N MET A 314 3.91 -48.22 12.36
CA MET A 314 3.12 -47.83 13.52
C MET A 314 1.62 -48.03 13.27
N PHE A 315 1.14 -47.57 12.11
CA PHE A 315 -0.27 -47.72 11.72
C PHE A 315 -0.71 -49.19 11.66
N GLU A 316 0.06 -50.05 10.98
CA GLU A 316 -0.26 -51.47 10.84
C GLU A 316 -0.19 -52.24 12.17
N LYS A 317 0.66 -51.79 13.10
CA LYS A 317 0.76 -52.38 14.44
C LYS A 317 -0.44 -51.97 15.31
N VAL A 318 -0.75 -50.68 15.40
CA VAL A 318 -1.91 -50.17 16.17
C VAL A 318 -3.23 -50.74 15.65
N LYS A 319 -3.36 -50.96 14.34
CA LYS A 319 -4.53 -51.60 13.73
C LYS A 319 -4.85 -52.99 14.34
N LYS A 320 -3.82 -53.72 14.78
CA LYS A 320 -3.91 -55.09 15.31
C LYS A 320 -4.07 -55.18 16.83
N TYR A 321 -3.97 -54.05 17.54
CA TYR A 321 -4.06 -54.03 19.00
C TYR A 321 -5.45 -54.44 19.52
N SER A 322 -5.45 -55.12 20.67
CA SER A 322 -6.66 -55.44 21.45
C SER A 322 -7.23 -54.19 22.12
N GLU A 323 -8.46 -54.29 22.66
CA GLU A 323 -9.08 -53.17 23.39
C GLU A 323 -8.24 -52.77 24.60
N GLU A 324 -7.61 -53.73 25.29
CA GLU A 324 -6.71 -53.48 26.43
C GLU A 324 -5.39 -52.82 26.00
N GLU A 325 -4.79 -53.26 24.90
CA GLU A 325 -3.57 -52.66 24.35
C GLU A 325 -3.81 -51.22 23.90
N LEU A 326 -4.95 -50.94 23.27
CA LEU A 326 -5.33 -49.58 22.87
C LEU A 326 -5.56 -48.67 24.07
N GLN A 327 -6.20 -49.18 25.14
CA GLN A 327 -6.34 -48.43 26.40
C GLN A 327 -4.97 -48.17 27.05
N HIS A 328 -4.04 -49.12 26.96
CA HIS A 328 -2.67 -48.92 27.42
C HIS A 328 -1.96 -47.80 26.64
N VAL A 329 -2.18 -47.70 25.32
CA VAL A 329 -1.64 -46.58 24.51
C VAL A 329 -2.20 -45.24 24.96
N LEU A 330 -3.50 -45.16 25.31
CA LEU A 330 -4.07 -43.90 25.82
C LEU A 330 -3.54 -43.53 27.21
N GLN A 331 -3.26 -44.52 28.07
CA GLN A 331 -2.76 -44.31 29.43
C GLN A 331 -1.25 -44.01 29.45
N ASN A 332 -0.47 -44.70 28.63
CA ASN A 332 1.00 -44.65 28.59
C ASN A 332 1.54 -44.49 27.15
N PRO A 333 1.15 -43.43 26.40
CA PRO A 333 1.55 -43.26 25.00
C PRO A 333 3.07 -43.14 24.82
N GLN A 334 3.76 -42.62 25.83
CA GLN A 334 5.21 -42.39 25.81
C GLN A 334 6.01 -43.70 25.76
N GLU A 335 5.58 -44.72 26.48
CA GLU A 335 6.26 -46.03 26.51
C GLU A 335 6.18 -46.69 25.14
N VAL A 336 4.99 -46.71 24.55
CA VAL A 336 4.72 -47.34 23.25
C VAL A 336 5.38 -46.55 22.10
N PHE A 337 5.45 -45.22 22.22
CA PHE A 337 6.13 -44.36 21.24
C PHE A 337 7.62 -44.73 21.05
N LEU A 338 8.32 -45.10 22.12
CA LEU A 338 9.74 -45.46 22.07
C LEU A 338 10.02 -46.70 21.19
N GLU A 339 9.01 -47.54 20.95
CA GLU A 339 9.13 -48.72 20.10
C GLU A 339 9.27 -48.38 18.60
N PHE A 340 8.85 -47.18 18.18
CA PHE A 340 8.80 -46.76 16.78
C PHE A 340 9.92 -45.79 16.37
N LEU A 341 10.84 -45.48 17.28
CA LEU A 341 11.95 -44.56 17.02
C LEU A 341 13.12 -45.26 16.33
N ASP A 342 13.51 -44.74 15.16
CA ASP A 342 14.72 -45.18 14.46
C ASP A 342 15.96 -44.51 15.09
N LYS A 343 16.97 -45.29 15.49
CA LYS A 343 18.12 -44.82 16.30
C LYS A 343 19.35 -44.48 15.45
N GLN A 344 19.19 -44.22 14.16
CA GLN A 344 20.31 -44.18 13.21
C GLN A 344 21.01 -42.82 13.06
N TYR A 345 20.41 -41.71 13.52
CA TYR A 345 20.97 -40.36 13.38
C TYR A 345 21.13 -39.66 14.73
N GLN A 346 22.06 -38.70 14.84
CA GLN A 346 22.29 -37.95 16.07
C GLN A 346 22.44 -36.46 15.74
N ILE A 347 21.43 -35.67 16.08
CA ILE A 347 21.42 -34.20 15.90
C ILE A 347 22.04 -33.53 17.13
N SER A 348 22.82 -32.46 16.96
CA SER A 348 23.37 -31.73 18.12
C SER A 348 22.25 -31.08 18.96
N GLU A 349 22.45 -30.91 20.27
CA GLU A 349 21.44 -30.31 21.16
C GLU A 349 21.01 -28.91 20.68
N ASN A 350 21.98 -28.05 20.35
CA ASN A 350 21.70 -26.70 19.85
C ASN A 350 20.89 -26.71 18.55
N GLU A 351 21.24 -27.59 17.61
CA GLU A 351 20.55 -27.72 16.33
C GLU A 351 19.13 -28.29 16.49
N TYR A 352 18.94 -29.21 17.45
CA TYR A 352 17.63 -29.73 17.80
C TYR A 352 16.72 -28.62 18.36
N TYR A 353 17.23 -27.83 19.32
CA TYR A 353 16.46 -26.73 19.91
C TYR A 353 16.18 -25.61 18.90
N ALA A 354 17.14 -25.25 18.05
CA ALA A 354 16.93 -24.24 17.01
C ALA A 354 15.81 -24.64 16.04
N ASN A 355 15.83 -25.89 15.57
CA ASN A 355 14.75 -26.42 14.72
C ASN A 355 13.40 -26.48 15.45
N ALA A 356 13.39 -26.94 16.70
CA ALA A 356 12.17 -27.05 17.50
C ALA A 356 11.51 -25.68 17.75
N VAL A 357 12.29 -24.64 18.05
CA VAL A 357 11.81 -23.26 18.20
C VAL A 357 11.20 -22.76 16.90
N ILE A 358 11.83 -23.02 15.75
CA ILE A 358 11.27 -22.64 14.45
C ILE A 358 9.95 -23.38 14.20
N ASP A 359 9.85 -24.67 14.50
CA ASP A 359 8.64 -25.46 14.24
C ASP A 359 7.44 -25.07 15.12
N LEU A 360 7.71 -24.55 16.32
CA LEU A 360 6.69 -24.17 17.29
C LEU A 360 6.18 -22.74 17.13
N PHE A 361 6.93 -21.87 16.44
CA PHE A 361 6.53 -20.48 16.25
C PHE A 361 5.44 -20.35 15.17
N ASP A 362 4.46 -19.49 15.43
CA ASP A 362 3.37 -19.19 14.50
C ASP A 362 3.81 -18.15 13.46
N TRP A 363 4.52 -18.60 12.42
CA TRP A 363 5.03 -17.72 11.36
C TRP A 363 3.91 -17.03 10.54
N GLU A 364 2.72 -17.63 10.49
CA GLU A 364 1.57 -17.04 9.79
C GLU A 364 1.08 -15.78 10.50
N SER A 365 1.18 -15.72 11.84
CA SER A 365 0.81 -14.53 12.62
C SER A 365 1.59 -13.26 12.25
N ILE A 366 2.79 -13.40 11.70
CA ILE A 366 3.63 -12.30 11.20
C ILE A 366 3.70 -12.23 9.66
N GLY A 367 2.82 -12.96 8.97
CA GLY A 367 2.67 -12.91 7.51
C GLY A 367 3.73 -13.68 6.70
N VAL A 368 4.44 -14.64 7.31
CA VAL A 368 5.52 -15.42 6.68
C VAL A 368 5.04 -16.83 6.29
N VAL A 369 5.19 -17.23 5.02
CA VAL A 369 4.93 -18.65 4.61
C VAL A 369 5.96 -19.61 5.21
N PRO A 370 5.64 -20.91 5.36
CA PRO A 370 6.62 -21.93 5.71
C PRO A 370 7.86 -21.85 4.82
N PHE A 371 9.03 -21.69 5.47
CA PHE A 371 10.32 -21.50 4.81
C PHE A 371 10.58 -22.57 3.74
N SER A 372 11.18 -22.16 2.61
CA SER A 372 11.88 -23.11 1.74
C SER A 372 13.05 -23.73 2.49
N ILE A 373 13.45 -24.96 2.13
CA ILE A 373 14.57 -25.69 2.77
C ILE A 373 15.81 -24.79 2.96
N GLN A 374 16.24 -24.07 1.92
CA GLN A 374 17.40 -23.18 1.97
C GLN A 374 17.26 -22.01 2.96
N ARG A 375 16.10 -21.37 3.03
CA ARG A 375 15.82 -20.26 3.97
C ARG A 375 15.73 -20.75 5.41
N ARG A 376 15.16 -21.93 5.60
CA ARG A 376 15.12 -22.59 6.91
C ARG A 376 16.54 -22.88 7.40
N GLU A 377 17.39 -23.43 6.54
CA GLU A 377 18.80 -23.70 6.86
C GLU A 377 19.55 -22.41 7.26
N GLN A 378 19.31 -21.28 6.58
CA GLN A 378 19.90 -19.99 6.95
C GLN A 378 19.46 -19.50 8.32
N LEU A 379 18.15 -19.58 8.61
CA LEU A 379 17.61 -19.21 9.92
C LEU A 379 18.19 -20.11 11.02
N VAL A 380 18.29 -21.41 10.78
CA VAL A 380 18.93 -22.35 11.72
C VAL A 380 20.39 -21.96 11.95
N LEU A 381 21.19 -21.73 10.90
CA LEU A 381 22.58 -21.31 11.03
C LEU A 381 22.74 -20.02 11.83
N LYS A 382 21.84 -19.05 11.61
CA LYS A 382 21.82 -17.78 12.34
C LYS A 382 21.43 -17.94 13.81
N LEU A 383 20.44 -18.78 14.12
CA LEU A 383 20.09 -19.10 15.51
C LEU A 383 21.23 -19.83 16.23
N LEU A 384 21.98 -20.68 15.53
CA LEU A 384 23.15 -21.38 16.08
C LEU A 384 24.32 -20.46 16.43
N GLU A 385 24.35 -19.23 15.93
CA GLU A 385 25.31 -18.19 16.38
C GLU A 385 24.97 -17.69 17.81
N SER A 386 23.78 -18.02 18.35
CA SER A 386 23.26 -17.58 19.66
C SER A 386 23.09 -18.75 20.65
N ASP A 387 22.99 -18.44 21.96
CA ASP A 387 22.76 -19.43 23.02
C ASP A 387 21.27 -19.80 23.19
N VAL A 388 20.73 -20.51 22.19
CA VAL A 388 19.33 -20.95 22.16
C VAL A 388 18.98 -21.84 23.35
N VAL A 389 19.85 -22.79 23.70
CA VAL A 389 19.59 -23.78 24.76
C VAL A 389 19.61 -23.12 26.14
N GLY A 390 20.65 -22.34 26.46
CA GLY A 390 20.75 -21.65 27.75
C GLY A 390 19.57 -20.71 27.99
N THR A 391 19.18 -19.99 26.93
CA THR A 391 18.07 -19.03 26.94
C THR A 391 16.72 -19.72 27.16
N TYR A 392 16.45 -20.82 26.45
CA TYR A 392 15.24 -21.61 26.66
C TYR A 392 15.18 -22.17 28.09
N GLN A 393 16.29 -22.74 28.59
CA GLN A 393 16.33 -23.33 29.94
C GLN A 393 16.11 -22.29 31.04
N MET A 394 16.67 -21.10 30.88
CA MET A 394 16.46 -19.97 31.78
C MET A 394 14.98 -19.60 31.86
N LEU A 395 14.33 -19.33 30.74
CA LEU A 395 12.89 -18.97 30.70
C LEU A 395 12.01 -20.10 31.25
N ARG A 396 12.37 -21.36 30.97
CA ARG A 396 11.61 -22.51 31.50
C ARG A 396 11.69 -22.62 33.01
N SER A 397 12.83 -22.28 33.61
CA SER A 397 13.00 -22.28 35.08
C SER A 397 12.14 -21.23 35.80
N GLN A 398 11.65 -20.22 35.07
CA GLN A 398 10.76 -19.16 35.56
C GLN A 398 9.27 -19.54 35.47
N GLY A 399 8.92 -20.73 34.96
CA GLY A 399 7.54 -21.21 34.85
C GLY A 399 6.78 -20.73 33.61
N THR A 400 7.47 -20.15 32.63
CA THR A 400 6.87 -19.63 31.39
C THR A 400 6.34 -20.75 30.49
N SER A 401 5.20 -20.49 29.83
CA SER A 401 4.61 -21.44 28.87
C SER A 401 5.48 -21.60 27.63
N GLU A 402 5.45 -22.77 26.97
CA GLU A 402 6.39 -23.06 25.88
C GLU A 402 6.19 -22.17 24.65
N LYS A 403 4.93 -21.86 24.32
CA LYS A 403 4.59 -20.90 23.26
C LYS A 403 5.18 -19.51 23.53
N GLU A 404 5.13 -19.06 24.78
CA GLU A 404 5.66 -17.76 25.18
C GLU A 404 7.19 -17.76 25.24
N ILE A 405 7.81 -18.88 25.66
CA ILE A 405 9.27 -19.07 25.59
C ILE A 405 9.76 -18.93 24.15
N VAL A 406 9.13 -19.64 23.20
CA VAL A 406 9.51 -19.61 21.78
C VAL A 406 9.39 -18.19 21.22
N GLY A 407 8.29 -17.49 21.51
CA GLY A 407 8.10 -16.10 21.10
C GLY A 407 9.16 -15.16 21.68
N LYS A 408 9.36 -15.15 23.01
CA LYS A 408 10.34 -14.29 23.69
C LYS A 408 11.77 -14.57 23.25
N LEU A 409 12.13 -15.83 23.08
CA LEU A 409 13.46 -16.24 22.64
C LEU A 409 13.75 -15.76 21.21
N LEU A 410 12.82 -15.97 20.27
CA LEU A 410 12.98 -15.49 18.91
C LEU A 410 13.03 -13.96 18.85
N THR A 411 12.15 -13.27 19.58
CA THR A 411 12.20 -11.79 19.67
C THR A 411 13.54 -11.30 20.21
N ALA A 412 14.04 -11.88 21.30
CA ALA A 412 15.32 -11.50 21.89
C ALA A 412 16.48 -11.67 20.91
N ILE A 413 16.56 -12.84 20.25
CA ILE A 413 17.65 -13.16 19.32
C ILE A 413 17.55 -12.31 18.04
N ILE A 414 16.36 -12.19 17.44
CA ILE A 414 16.16 -11.46 16.17
C ILE A 414 16.41 -9.97 16.35
N LYS A 415 15.96 -9.38 17.47
CA LYS A 415 16.15 -7.96 17.77
C LYS A 415 17.48 -7.64 18.48
N ASP A 416 18.33 -8.65 18.71
CA ASP A 416 19.60 -8.54 19.44
C ASP A 416 19.45 -7.85 20.82
N LYS A 417 18.45 -8.27 21.59
CA LYS A 417 18.12 -7.74 22.92
C LYS A 417 18.28 -8.80 24.00
N LYS A 418 18.61 -8.36 25.22
CA LYS A 418 18.50 -9.23 26.39
C LYS A 418 17.04 -9.46 26.73
N ILE A 419 16.72 -10.65 27.24
CA ILE A 419 15.35 -10.99 27.65
C ILE A 419 14.77 -10.01 28.67
N ASP A 420 15.59 -9.57 29.63
CA ASP A 420 15.16 -8.65 30.70
C ASP A 420 14.85 -7.23 30.18
N GLU A 421 15.21 -6.91 28.94
CA GLU A 421 14.97 -5.62 28.28
C GLU A 421 13.73 -5.65 27.37
N LEU A 422 13.08 -6.81 27.21
CA LEU A 422 11.86 -6.95 26.41
C LEU A 422 10.63 -6.63 27.25
N ASN A 423 9.75 -5.79 26.69
CA ASN A 423 8.42 -5.56 27.28
C ASN A 423 7.50 -6.77 27.04
N GLU A 424 6.46 -6.96 27.86
CA GLU A 424 5.56 -8.13 27.79
C GLU A 424 4.84 -8.29 26.43
N GLU A 425 4.59 -7.18 25.73
CA GLU A 425 3.92 -7.16 24.42
C GLU A 425 4.91 -7.09 23.23
N GLU A 426 6.22 -7.02 23.49
CA GLU A 426 7.19 -6.80 22.42
C GLU A 426 7.39 -8.07 21.56
N GLN A 427 7.11 -7.95 20.27
CA GLN A 427 7.36 -8.98 19.26
C GLN A 427 8.26 -8.43 18.15
N PHE A 428 8.99 -9.33 17.49
CA PHE A 428 9.74 -8.99 16.28
C PHE A 428 8.78 -8.94 15.08
N THR A 429 9.06 -8.05 14.14
CA THR A 429 8.34 -7.90 12.88
C THR A 429 9.00 -8.70 11.76
N LYS A 430 8.33 -8.79 10.61
CA LYS A 430 8.95 -9.35 9.39
C LYS A 430 10.21 -8.59 9.00
N ASP A 431 10.21 -7.27 9.12
CA ASP A 431 11.37 -6.45 8.77
C ASP A 431 12.55 -6.76 9.70
N ASP A 432 12.30 -6.94 11.01
CA ASP A 432 13.32 -7.37 11.98
C ASP A 432 13.90 -8.75 11.61
N LEU A 433 13.06 -9.68 11.13
CA LEU A 433 13.48 -11.01 10.69
C LEU A 433 14.28 -10.97 9.38
N ASP A 434 13.82 -10.21 8.38
CA ASP A 434 14.55 -10.00 7.13
C ASP A 434 15.91 -9.30 7.40
N ASP A 435 15.96 -8.40 8.38
CA ASP A 435 17.17 -7.75 8.87
C ASP A 435 18.13 -8.72 9.55
N PHE A 436 17.61 -9.58 10.43
CA PHE A 436 18.37 -10.63 11.11
C PHE A 436 18.98 -11.63 10.11
N LEU A 437 18.24 -11.95 9.05
CA LEU A 437 18.69 -12.80 7.95
C LEU A 437 19.61 -12.07 6.95
N GLY A 438 19.72 -10.74 7.07
CA GLY A 438 20.62 -9.92 6.26
C GLY A 438 20.16 -9.72 4.81
N TYR A 439 18.86 -9.84 4.53
CA TYR A 439 18.33 -9.76 3.16
C TYR A 439 18.45 -8.38 2.51
N TYR A 440 18.56 -7.32 3.30
CA TYR A 440 18.73 -5.94 2.82
C TYR A 440 20.16 -5.39 2.95
N LEU A 441 21.13 -6.26 3.29
CA LEU A 441 22.54 -5.89 3.43
C LEU A 441 23.24 -5.93 2.06
N ILE A 442 23.93 -4.85 1.70
CA ILE A 442 24.74 -4.84 0.48
C ILE A 442 26.07 -5.57 0.74
N LYS A 443 26.33 -6.65 -0.02
CA LYS A 443 27.58 -7.43 0.06
C LYS A 443 28.80 -6.51 -0.04
N GLY A 444 29.77 -6.68 0.88
CA GLY A 444 31.02 -5.92 0.88
C GLY A 444 30.91 -4.51 1.49
N THR A 445 29.87 -4.25 2.29
CA THR A 445 29.76 -3.08 3.18
C THR A 445 29.81 -3.51 4.63
N SER A 446 30.32 -2.64 5.51
CA SER A 446 30.48 -2.97 6.93
C SER A 446 29.17 -2.90 7.73
N ASN A 447 28.13 -2.18 7.26
CA ASN A 447 26.80 -2.08 7.90
C ASN A 447 25.76 -1.28 7.04
N PHE A 448 25.90 -1.21 5.71
CA PHE A 448 24.94 -0.43 4.89
C PHE A 448 23.67 -1.25 4.62
N LYS A 449 22.57 -0.85 5.25
CA LYS A 449 21.25 -1.50 5.15
C LYS A 449 20.28 -0.59 4.40
N LEU A 450 19.57 -1.17 3.44
CA LEU A 450 18.43 -0.52 2.79
C LEU A 450 17.14 -0.90 3.52
N LYS A 451 16.14 -0.02 3.52
CA LYS A 451 14.77 -0.40 3.87
C LYS A 451 14.15 -1.22 2.74
N ALA A 452 13.12 -2.02 3.02
CA ALA A 452 12.47 -2.88 2.03
C ALA A 452 12.06 -2.14 0.74
N TYR A 453 11.42 -0.97 0.87
CA TYR A 453 11.02 -0.15 -0.28
C TYR A 453 12.22 0.46 -1.04
N GLN A 454 13.31 0.78 -0.35
CA GLN A 454 14.55 1.28 -0.98
C GLN A 454 15.27 0.16 -1.74
N ALA A 455 15.29 -1.04 -1.17
CA ALA A 455 15.83 -2.23 -1.80
C ALA A 455 15.02 -2.61 -3.04
N TYR A 456 13.69 -2.54 -2.97
CA TYR A 456 12.81 -2.74 -4.13
C TYR A 456 13.07 -1.69 -5.22
N ALA A 457 13.09 -0.40 -4.87
CA ALA A 457 13.35 0.67 -5.81
C ALA A 457 14.70 0.51 -6.53
N TYR A 458 15.73 0.11 -5.78
CA TYR A 458 17.03 -0.22 -6.32
C TYR A 458 16.97 -1.43 -7.27
N GLN A 459 16.38 -2.54 -6.85
CA GLN A 459 16.31 -3.77 -7.65
C GLN A 459 15.56 -3.55 -8.96
N GLU A 460 14.48 -2.78 -8.93
CA GLU A 460 13.69 -2.47 -10.11
C GLU A 460 14.41 -1.49 -11.04
N ALA A 461 15.20 -0.56 -10.50
CA ALA A 461 16.05 0.32 -11.30
C ALA A 461 17.11 -0.49 -12.06
N GLU A 462 17.75 -1.45 -11.39
CA GLU A 462 18.70 -2.37 -12.03
C GLU A 462 18.00 -3.23 -13.11
N ARG A 463 16.81 -3.75 -12.82
CA ARG A 463 16.03 -4.56 -13.78
C ARG A 463 15.70 -3.78 -15.05
N ILE A 464 15.28 -2.52 -14.92
CA ILE A 464 15.02 -1.64 -16.06
C ILE A 464 16.33 -1.40 -16.81
N MET A 465 17.44 -1.25 -16.09
CA MET A 465 18.74 -0.99 -16.70
C MET A 465 19.32 -2.17 -17.48
N ASP A 466 18.90 -3.40 -17.21
CA ASP A 466 19.26 -4.56 -18.03
C ASP A 466 18.63 -4.52 -19.43
N GLU A 467 17.49 -3.83 -19.58
CA GLU A 467 16.74 -3.73 -20.84
C GLU A 467 16.92 -2.35 -21.51
N HIS A 468 17.25 -1.31 -20.74
CA HIS A 468 17.30 0.07 -21.19
C HIS A 468 18.43 0.87 -20.53
N GLN A 469 18.87 1.98 -21.12
CA GLN A 469 19.99 2.76 -20.58
C GLN A 469 19.59 3.81 -19.52
N PHE A 470 18.30 3.97 -19.22
CA PHE A 470 17.81 4.99 -18.28
C PHE A 470 16.73 4.45 -17.37
N ALA A 471 16.86 4.64 -16.06
CA ALA A 471 15.76 4.43 -15.12
C ALA A 471 15.61 5.63 -14.19
N SER A 472 14.41 5.81 -13.67
CA SER A 472 14.09 6.88 -12.72
C SER A 472 13.43 6.34 -11.45
N VAL A 473 13.79 6.90 -10.31
CA VAL A 473 13.21 6.60 -9.00
C VAL A 473 12.64 7.88 -8.42
N VAL A 474 11.33 7.89 -8.19
CA VAL A 474 10.58 9.00 -7.64
C VAL A 474 10.17 8.65 -6.22
N MET A 475 10.75 9.33 -5.24
CA MET A 475 10.51 9.08 -3.81
C MET A 475 10.51 10.39 -3.04
N PRO A 476 9.60 10.59 -2.07
CA PRO A 476 9.42 11.88 -1.43
C PRO A 476 10.65 12.27 -0.61
N THR A 477 10.83 13.56 -0.35
CA THR A 477 11.92 14.04 0.50
C THR A 477 11.79 13.40 1.90
N GLY A 478 12.91 12.96 2.47
CA GLY A 478 12.93 12.29 3.77
C GLY A 478 12.81 10.76 3.72
N SER A 479 12.45 10.16 2.58
CA SER A 479 12.34 8.69 2.40
C SER A 479 13.68 7.96 2.16
N GLY A 480 14.80 8.69 2.07
CA GLY A 480 16.12 8.10 1.86
C GLY A 480 16.48 7.80 0.40
N LYS A 481 15.98 8.56 -0.59
CA LYS A 481 16.36 8.43 -2.01
C LYS A 481 17.87 8.35 -2.29
N SER A 482 18.70 9.06 -1.53
CA SER A 482 20.16 9.00 -1.66
C SER A 482 20.75 7.62 -1.31
N PHE A 483 20.06 6.81 -0.50
CA PHE A 483 20.48 5.43 -0.20
C PHE A 483 20.38 4.52 -1.42
N VAL A 484 19.38 4.73 -2.29
CA VAL A 484 19.25 4.01 -3.57
C VAL A 484 20.42 4.37 -4.49
N ALA A 485 20.81 5.64 -4.56
CA ALA A 485 21.99 6.05 -5.32
C ALA A 485 23.31 5.50 -4.73
N ILE A 486 23.46 5.49 -3.40
CA ILE A 486 24.64 4.90 -2.74
C ILE A 486 24.72 3.40 -3.00
N ALA A 487 23.60 2.67 -2.96
CA ALA A 487 23.54 1.26 -3.32
C ALA A 487 24.04 1.00 -4.75
N THR A 488 23.63 1.87 -5.68
CA THR A 488 24.08 1.86 -7.08
C THR A 488 25.58 2.07 -7.22
N LEU A 489 26.14 3.05 -6.48
CA LEU A 489 27.58 3.27 -6.46
C LEU A 489 28.33 2.05 -5.91
N LEU A 490 27.83 1.43 -4.85
CA LEU A 490 28.44 0.30 -4.15
C LEU A 490 28.51 -0.98 -4.97
N LYS A 491 27.52 -1.23 -5.84
CA LYS A 491 27.55 -2.35 -6.79
C LYS A 491 28.64 -2.17 -7.86
N ASN A 492 28.95 -0.93 -8.21
CA ASN A 492 29.80 -0.60 -9.35
C ASN A 492 31.12 0.10 -8.96
N PRO A 493 31.86 -0.35 -7.93
CA PRO A 493 32.91 0.46 -7.28
C PRO A 493 34.11 0.79 -8.20
N ASN A 494 34.37 -0.08 -9.19
CA ASN A 494 35.49 0.08 -10.12
C ASN A 494 35.08 0.75 -11.44
N GLN A 495 33.78 0.90 -11.72
CA GLN A 495 33.29 1.53 -12.94
C GLN A 495 33.55 3.04 -12.91
N LYS A 496 33.66 3.65 -14.09
CA LYS A 496 33.84 5.10 -14.20
C LYS A 496 32.49 5.79 -14.06
N MET A 497 32.26 6.40 -12.89
CA MET A 497 30.96 6.92 -12.47
C MET A 497 30.97 8.43 -12.30
N LEU A 498 29.85 9.08 -12.63
CA LEU A 498 29.62 10.50 -12.38
C LEU A 498 28.37 10.69 -11.53
N TYR A 499 28.51 11.35 -10.38
CA TYR A 499 27.41 11.79 -9.54
C TYR A 499 27.18 13.30 -9.73
N LEU A 500 26.03 13.67 -10.29
CA LEU A 500 25.61 15.05 -10.50
C LEU A 500 24.55 15.46 -9.48
N ALA A 501 24.75 16.61 -8.83
CA ALA A 501 23.78 17.21 -7.93
C ALA A 501 23.67 18.73 -8.13
N PRO A 502 22.60 19.38 -7.64
CA PRO A 502 22.44 20.84 -7.72
C PRO A 502 23.51 21.64 -6.98
N ASN A 503 23.98 21.16 -5.82
CA ASN A 503 24.84 21.93 -4.93
C ASN A 503 25.88 21.05 -4.20
N ASP A 504 26.87 21.70 -3.57
CA ASP A 504 27.97 21.01 -2.88
C ASP A 504 27.47 20.33 -1.58
N GLU A 505 26.40 20.83 -0.99
CA GLU A 505 25.83 20.30 0.24
C GLU A 505 25.31 18.85 0.07
N ILE A 506 24.57 18.57 -1.00
CA ILE A 506 24.12 17.20 -1.35
C ILE A 506 25.32 16.28 -1.57
N ILE A 507 26.31 16.76 -2.34
CA ILE A 507 27.52 15.99 -2.65
C ILE A 507 28.25 15.61 -1.36
N ASN A 508 28.47 16.58 -0.46
CA ASN A 508 29.17 16.35 0.79
C ASN A 508 28.39 15.42 1.73
N GLN A 509 27.06 15.45 1.69
CA GLN A 509 26.22 14.51 2.42
C GLN A 509 26.40 13.07 1.92
N VAL A 510 26.34 12.85 0.61
CA VAL A 510 26.57 11.53 0.00
C VAL A 510 27.97 11.02 0.35
N LYS A 511 28.99 11.88 0.27
CA LYS A 511 30.35 11.56 0.70
C LYS A 511 30.42 11.14 2.18
N LYS A 512 29.73 11.86 3.08
CA LYS A 512 29.66 11.53 4.51
C LYS A 512 29.06 10.14 4.72
N TYR A 513 27.96 9.80 4.04
CA TYR A 513 27.36 8.48 4.13
C TYR A 513 28.27 7.38 3.57
N LEU A 514 28.94 7.63 2.44
CA LEU A 514 29.92 6.68 1.90
C LEU A 514 31.04 6.42 2.92
N VAL A 515 31.58 7.44 3.56
CA VAL A 515 32.60 7.23 4.61
C VAL A 515 32.03 6.46 5.80
N GLN A 516 30.89 6.89 6.34
CA GLN A 516 30.25 6.31 7.53
C GLN A 516 29.94 4.82 7.35
N TYR A 517 29.30 4.43 6.24
CA TYR A 517 28.75 3.09 6.07
C TYR A 517 29.65 2.13 5.30
N VAL A 518 30.66 2.64 4.58
CA VAL A 518 31.47 1.82 3.66
C VAL A 518 32.91 1.65 4.16
N THR A 519 33.48 2.63 4.85
CA THR A 519 34.91 2.59 5.22
C THR A 519 35.19 2.15 6.65
N GLY A 520 34.18 2.16 7.53
CA GLY A 520 34.19 1.51 8.85
C GLY A 520 35.34 1.87 9.80
N THR A 521 36.12 2.92 9.53
CA THR A 521 37.37 3.22 10.24
C THR A 521 37.51 4.69 10.63
N THR A 522 38.00 4.93 11.85
CA THR A 522 38.52 6.21 12.33
C THR A 522 39.98 6.37 11.87
N SER A 523 40.17 6.59 10.57
CA SER A 523 41.50 6.87 10.01
C SER A 523 41.84 8.37 10.09
N SER A 524 43.13 8.72 10.09
CA SER A 524 43.61 10.12 9.96
C SER A 524 43.52 10.66 8.52
N LYS A 525 43.01 9.84 7.58
CA LYS A 525 42.83 10.17 6.17
C LYS A 525 41.63 11.10 5.96
N THR A 526 41.72 11.93 4.93
CA THR A 526 40.62 12.82 4.52
C THR A 526 39.46 12.04 3.89
N THR A 527 38.24 12.59 3.94
CA THR A 527 37.04 12.03 3.29
C THR A 527 37.29 11.64 1.84
N GLU A 528 37.97 12.51 1.08
CA GLU A 528 38.32 12.29 -0.32
C GLU A 528 39.23 11.06 -0.52
N GLN A 529 40.23 10.88 0.35
CA GLN A 529 41.15 9.74 0.27
C GLN A 529 40.42 8.42 0.56
N LEU A 530 39.56 8.41 1.58
CA LEU A 530 38.77 7.24 1.96
C LEU A 530 37.80 6.82 0.84
N ILE A 531 37.18 7.79 0.16
CA ILE A 531 36.31 7.52 -0.98
C ILE A 531 37.12 7.01 -2.18
N GLN A 532 38.26 7.64 -2.51
CA GLN A 532 39.10 7.20 -3.62
C GLN A 532 39.65 5.78 -3.46
N GLU A 533 39.93 5.33 -2.23
CA GLU A 533 40.39 3.97 -1.95
C GLU A 533 39.33 2.92 -2.33
N ARG A 534 38.04 3.22 -2.13
CA ARG A 534 36.94 2.31 -2.44
C ARG A 534 36.38 2.50 -3.86
N PHE A 535 36.41 3.74 -4.35
CA PHE A 535 35.83 4.19 -5.61
C PHE A 535 36.87 4.97 -6.43
N PRO A 536 37.87 4.30 -7.03
CA PRO A 536 38.98 4.98 -7.70
C PRO A 536 38.54 5.84 -8.90
N ASN A 537 37.40 5.53 -9.50
CA ASN A 537 36.90 6.16 -10.73
C ASN A 537 35.59 6.95 -10.54
N LEU A 538 35.20 7.27 -9.29
CA LEU A 538 34.01 8.06 -8.99
C LEU A 538 34.31 9.56 -9.00
N ARG A 539 33.55 10.31 -9.81
CA ARG A 539 33.60 11.78 -9.87
C ARG A 539 32.31 12.38 -9.33
N PHE A 540 32.43 13.36 -8.45
CA PHE A 540 31.32 14.25 -8.05
C PHE A 540 31.41 15.57 -8.80
N ALA A 541 30.28 16.08 -9.28
CA ALA A 541 30.20 17.40 -9.91
C ALA A 541 28.82 18.04 -9.69
N ARG A 542 28.76 19.37 -9.82
CA ARG A 542 27.48 20.09 -9.83
C ARG A 542 26.96 20.26 -11.25
N TYR A 543 25.65 20.41 -11.42
CA TYR A 543 25.10 20.76 -12.74
C TYR A 543 25.74 22.04 -13.32
N HIS A 544 26.04 23.04 -12.49
CA HIS A 544 26.74 24.26 -12.91
C HIS A 544 28.17 24.00 -13.43
N ASP A 545 28.84 22.93 -12.99
CA ASP A 545 30.19 22.63 -13.46
C ASP A 545 30.22 22.25 -14.95
N LEU A 546 29.07 21.83 -15.52
CA LEU A 546 28.87 21.55 -16.96
C LEU A 546 28.91 22.79 -17.85
N VAL A 547 28.82 23.99 -17.27
CA VAL A 547 28.94 25.28 -17.99
C VAL A 547 30.15 26.09 -17.53
N SER A 548 30.94 25.55 -16.61
CA SER A 548 32.14 26.20 -16.08
C SER A 548 33.37 25.97 -16.97
N MET A 549 34.52 26.54 -16.59
CA MET A 549 35.81 26.24 -17.23
C MET A 549 36.18 24.74 -17.18
N LYS A 550 35.55 23.94 -16.31
CA LYS A 550 35.76 22.49 -16.18
C LYS A 550 34.86 21.65 -17.11
N GLN A 551 34.01 22.28 -17.92
CA GLN A 551 33.00 21.58 -18.74
C GLN A 551 33.60 20.51 -19.65
N ASP A 552 34.74 20.78 -20.29
CA ASP A 552 35.27 19.89 -21.33
C ASP A 552 35.80 18.59 -20.73
N GLU A 553 36.35 18.65 -19.52
CA GLU A 553 36.84 17.48 -18.78
C GLU A 553 35.68 16.55 -18.36
N ILE A 554 34.54 17.14 -18.00
CA ILE A 554 33.36 16.40 -17.56
C ILE A 554 32.63 15.81 -18.77
N ILE A 555 32.36 16.61 -19.80
CA ILE A 555 31.52 16.24 -20.95
C ILE A 555 32.23 15.24 -21.87
N HIS A 556 33.53 15.40 -22.13
CA HIS A 556 34.28 14.53 -23.04
C HIS A 556 34.91 13.31 -22.32
N SER A 557 34.45 13.01 -21.10
CA SER A 557 34.80 11.77 -20.42
C SER A 557 33.78 10.69 -20.75
N LYS A 558 34.26 9.48 -21.07
CA LYS A 558 33.41 8.28 -21.11
C LYS A 558 33.09 7.84 -19.68
N TYR A 559 31.82 7.60 -19.40
CA TYR A 559 31.32 7.04 -18.14
C TYR A 559 30.58 5.74 -18.42
N ASP A 560 30.64 4.82 -17.47
CA ASP A 560 29.81 3.62 -17.46
C ASP A 560 28.48 3.91 -16.75
N TYR A 561 28.49 4.85 -15.80
CA TYR A 561 27.31 5.19 -15.00
C TYR A 561 27.22 6.68 -14.69
N VAL A 562 26.03 7.26 -14.85
CA VAL A 562 25.73 8.64 -14.42
C VAL A 562 24.52 8.62 -13.48
N ILE A 563 24.66 9.24 -12.30
CA ILE A 563 23.55 9.45 -11.38
C ILE A 563 23.17 10.93 -11.40
N LEU A 564 21.90 11.21 -11.69
CA LEU A 564 21.30 12.54 -11.65
C LEU A 564 20.47 12.68 -10.38
N ASP A 565 21.05 13.30 -9.36
CA ASP A 565 20.30 13.69 -8.16
C ASP A 565 19.47 14.94 -8.43
N GLU A 566 18.29 15.00 -7.83
CA GLU A 566 17.24 15.98 -8.12
C GLU A 566 16.97 16.09 -9.64
N LEU A 567 16.55 14.97 -10.26
CA LEU A 567 16.33 14.82 -11.71
C LEU A 567 15.56 15.98 -12.34
N HIS A 568 14.58 16.56 -11.65
CA HIS A 568 13.84 17.73 -12.15
C HIS A 568 14.73 18.94 -12.48
N ARG A 569 15.91 19.07 -11.87
CA ARG A 569 16.89 20.14 -12.16
C ARG A 569 17.65 19.93 -13.47
N SER A 570 17.66 18.72 -14.03
CA SER A 570 18.40 18.41 -15.26
C SER A 570 17.91 19.17 -16.51
N GLY A 571 16.67 19.68 -16.49
CA GLY A 571 16.04 20.40 -17.59
C GLY A 571 16.35 21.90 -17.67
N ALA A 572 17.12 22.46 -16.74
CA ALA A 572 17.38 23.91 -16.70
C ALA A 572 18.08 24.42 -17.98
N SER A 573 17.70 25.60 -18.46
CA SER A 573 18.14 26.12 -19.76
C SER A 573 19.65 26.38 -19.82
N GLU A 574 20.26 26.61 -18.67
CA GLU A 574 21.68 26.87 -18.49
C GLU A 574 22.53 25.64 -18.85
N TRP A 575 22.19 24.45 -18.35
CA TRP A 575 23.01 23.24 -18.48
C TRP A 575 22.36 22.07 -19.23
N SER A 576 21.05 22.07 -19.50
CA SER A 576 20.36 20.93 -20.13
C SER A 576 20.98 20.52 -21.47
N ARG A 577 21.36 21.49 -22.32
CA ARG A 577 22.07 21.21 -23.59
C ARG A 577 23.44 20.58 -23.39
N LYS A 578 24.14 20.93 -22.30
CA LYS A 578 25.46 20.36 -21.98
C LYS A 578 25.33 18.95 -21.43
N LEU A 579 24.28 18.68 -20.66
CA LEU A 579 23.95 17.36 -20.17
C LEU A 579 23.53 16.42 -21.33
N GLN A 580 22.75 16.91 -22.29
CA GLN A 580 22.46 16.20 -23.55
C GLN A 580 23.75 15.84 -24.29
N LYS A 581 24.67 16.80 -24.46
CA LYS A 581 25.99 16.54 -25.07
C LYS A 581 26.82 15.51 -24.29
N LEU A 582 26.74 15.50 -22.96
CA LEU A 582 27.40 14.50 -22.13
C LEU A 582 26.86 13.11 -22.43
N VAL A 583 25.53 12.97 -22.55
CA VAL A 583 24.85 11.72 -22.89
C VAL A 583 25.17 11.30 -24.33
N ASP A 584 25.12 12.23 -25.29
CA ASP A 584 25.50 11.99 -26.68
C ASP A 584 26.95 11.50 -26.78
N TYR A 585 27.84 12.00 -25.91
CA TYR A 585 29.21 11.52 -25.87
C TYR A 585 29.34 10.07 -25.40
N GLN A 586 28.27 9.44 -24.89
CA GLN A 586 28.23 8.03 -24.48
C GLN A 586 27.57 7.10 -25.51
N HIS A 587 27.11 7.60 -26.67
CA HIS A 587 26.29 6.84 -27.64
C HIS A 587 26.90 5.53 -28.16
N ASP A 588 28.23 5.43 -28.15
CA ASP A 588 29.03 4.27 -28.57
C ASP A 588 29.39 3.33 -27.39
N ASN A 589 28.98 3.67 -26.16
CA ASN A 589 29.17 2.85 -24.97
C ASN A 589 27.88 2.07 -24.64
N PRO A 590 27.76 0.79 -25.04
CA PRO A 590 26.58 -0.01 -24.74
C PRO A 590 26.42 -0.33 -23.25
N ASN A 591 27.46 -0.15 -22.44
CA ASN A 591 27.41 -0.38 -20.99
C ASN A 591 27.05 0.90 -20.21
N PHE A 592 26.76 2.01 -20.90
CA PHE A 592 26.39 3.27 -20.26
C PHE A 592 24.96 3.19 -19.70
N HIS A 593 24.83 3.50 -18.42
CA HIS A 593 23.54 3.62 -17.74
C HIS A 593 23.40 4.97 -17.03
N MET A 594 22.15 5.45 -16.95
CA MET A 594 21.81 6.68 -16.26
C MET A 594 20.65 6.47 -15.28
N LEU A 595 20.88 6.81 -14.01
CA LEU A 595 19.88 6.77 -12.95
C LEU A 595 19.43 8.18 -12.60
N GLY A 596 18.14 8.49 -12.74
CA GLY A 596 17.54 9.72 -12.23
C GLY A 596 16.83 9.52 -10.91
N ILE A 597 17.24 10.21 -9.84
CA ILE A 597 16.52 10.18 -8.56
C ILE A 597 15.91 11.55 -8.27
N THR A 598 14.67 11.59 -7.79
CA THR A 598 13.98 12.86 -7.48
C THR A 598 12.81 12.66 -6.53
N ALA A 599 12.40 13.73 -5.84
CA ALA A 599 11.12 13.77 -5.13
C ALA A 599 9.95 14.25 -5.99
N THR A 600 10.26 14.89 -7.12
CA THR A 600 9.28 15.42 -8.08
C THR A 600 9.83 15.25 -9.49
N GLU A 601 9.07 14.66 -10.39
CA GLU A 601 9.44 14.42 -11.78
C GLU A 601 9.20 15.65 -12.67
N GLU A 602 8.18 16.45 -12.34
CA GLU A 602 7.82 17.69 -13.05
C GLU A 602 8.56 18.92 -12.51
N ARG A 603 8.82 19.89 -13.40
CA ARG A 603 9.45 21.18 -13.07
C ARG A 603 8.43 22.29 -12.82
N ASP A 604 8.62 23.08 -11.76
CA ASP A 604 7.72 24.21 -11.43
C ASP A 604 7.65 25.29 -12.53
N MET A 605 8.77 25.52 -13.22
CA MET A 605 8.96 26.61 -14.20
C MET A 605 8.13 26.41 -15.48
N ASP A 606 8.11 25.18 -16.00
CA ASP A 606 7.54 24.87 -17.33
C ASP A 606 6.64 23.61 -17.34
N GLY A 607 6.44 22.94 -16.20
CA GLY A 607 5.59 21.75 -16.07
C GLY A 607 6.17 20.51 -16.76
N LYS A 608 7.43 20.56 -17.19
CA LYS A 608 8.03 19.47 -17.96
C LYS A 608 8.42 18.32 -17.04
N ASP A 609 7.91 17.13 -17.34
CA ASP A 609 8.32 15.87 -16.72
C ASP A 609 9.72 15.48 -17.22
N MET A 610 10.69 15.48 -16.31
CA MET A 610 12.07 15.18 -16.64
C MET A 610 12.35 13.68 -16.74
N ALA A 611 11.55 12.82 -16.10
CA ALA A 611 11.66 11.37 -16.27
C ALA A 611 11.21 10.97 -17.68
N GLU A 612 10.04 11.47 -18.12
CA GLU A 612 9.57 11.24 -19.49
C GLU A 612 10.52 11.87 -20.53
N PHE A 613 11.05 13.06 -20.25
CA PHE A 613 11.99 13.72 -21.16
C PHE A 613 13.23 12.87 -21.43
N TRP A 614 13.86 12.34 -20.37
CA TRP A 614 15.04 11.49 -20.52
C TRP A 614 14.68 10.13 -21.10
N ALA A 615 13.54 9.53 -20.74
CA ALA A 615 13.07 8.30 -21.38
C ALA A 615 12.96 8.46 -22.92
N LYS A 616 12.37 9.57 -23.40
CA LYS A 616 12.35 9.88 -24.83
C LYS A 616 13.74 10.03 -25.42
N TYR A 617 14.66 10.66 -24.69
CA TYR A 617 16.05 10.81 -25.12
C TYR A 617 16.78 9.47 -25.28
N PHE A 618 16.44 8.48 -24.44
CA PHE A 618 16.95 7.10 -24.51
C PHE A 618 16.08 6.16 -25.36
N ASN A 619 15.29 6.71 -26.29
CA ASN A 619 14.50 5.95 -27.27
C ASN A 619 13.42 5.02 -26.69
N TYR A 620 12.88 5.32 -25.52
CA TYR A 620 11.66 4.67 -25.06
C TYR A 620 10.50 4.99 -26.02
N SER A 621 9.68 4.00 -26.34
CA SER A 621 8.47 4.22 -27.14
C SER A 621 7.38 4.95 -26.34
N ASP A 622 6.47 5.64 -27.03
CA ASP A 622 5.35 6.33 -26.37
C ASP A 622 4.48 5.38 -25.54
N GLU A 623 4.35 4.12 -25.96
CA GLU A 623 3.64 3.07 -25.21
C GLU A 623 4.38 2.70 -23.91
N GLU A 624 5.70 2.57 -23.96
CA GLU A 624 6.52 2.25 -22.79
C GLU A 624 6.56 3.39 -21.78
N ILE A 625 6.58 4.63 -22.26
CA ILE A 625 6.46 5.82 -21.43
C ILE A 625 5.08 5.88 -20.79
N ALA A 626 4.01 5.64 -21.56
CA ALA A 626 2.64 5.61 -21.04
C ALA A 626 2.44 4.52 -19.96
N LYS A 627 3.16 3.40 -20.07
CA LYS A 627 3.20 2.31 -19.08
C LYS A 627 4.23 2.52 -17.97
N ASN A 628 4.87 3.69 -17.88
CA ASN A 628 5.90 4.02 -16.88
C ASN A 628 7.09 3.04 -16.83
N LYS A 629 7.44 2.36 -17.94
CA LYS A 629 8.56 1.39 -17.94
C LYS A 629 9.94 2.00 -17.63
N HIS A 630 10.06 3.32 -17.64
CA HIS A 630 11.28 4.08 -17.30
C HIS A 630 11.29 4.50 -15.82
N VAL A 631 10.21 4.26 -15.07
CA VAL A 631 10.08 4.58 -13.65
C VAL A 631 10.18 3.28 -12.86
N ALA A 632 11.31 3.08 -12.20
CA ALA A 632 11.59 1.92 -11.36
C ALA A 632 10.73 1.89 -10.11
N TYR A 633 10.50 3.06 -9.53
CA TYR A 633 9.70 3.18 -8.33
C TYR A 633 9.09 4.57 -8.24
N TYR A 634 7.82 4.60 -7.86
CA TYR A 634 7.10 5.83 -7.60
C TYR A 634 6.45 5.71 -6.22
N MET A 635 6.73 6.69 -5.38
CA MET A 635 6.12 6.85 -4.06
C MET A 635 5.81 8.32 -3.86
N SER A 636 4.54 8.62 -3.56
CA SER A 636 4.13 9.97 -3.17
C SER A 636 4.46 10.23 -1.69
N LEU A 637 4.34 11.49 -1.25
CA LEU A 637 4.54 11.80 0.17
C LEU A 637 3.42 11.21 1.02
N GLU A 638 2.21 11.21 0.46
CA GLU A 638 0.98 10.67 1.01
C GLU A 638 1.13 9.15 1.23
N ASP A 639 1.63 8.41 0.24
CA ASP A 639 1.93 6.98 0.37
C ASP A 639 2.95 6.72 1.49
N ALA A 640 4.03 7.50 1.51
CA ALA A 640 5.09 7.32 2.49
C ALA A 640 4.60 7.56 3.93
N VAL A 641 3.67 8.50 4.12
CA VAL A 641 3.02 8.75 5.42
C VAL A 641 2.02 7.63 5.74
N TYR A 642 1.19 7.22 4.77
CA TYR A 642 0.19 6.17 4.93
C TYR A 642 0.83 4.83 5.34
N TYR A 643 1.88 4.41 4.64
CA TYR A 643 2.65 3.20 4.98
C TYR A 643 3.60 3.38 6.18
N ARG A 644 3.57 4.55 6.85
CA ARG A 644 4.44 4.91 7.98
C ARG A 644 5.94 4.78 7.69
N TYR A 645 6.34 4.92 6.43
CA TYR A 645 7.75 4.94 6.04
C TYR A 645 8.45 6.22 6.50
N VAL A 646 7.71 7.32 6.54
CA VAL A 646 8.15 8.61 7.05
C VAL A 646 7.18 9.14 8.12
N LEU A 647 7.67 10.06 8.94
CA LEU A 647 6.87 10.74 9.96
C LEU A 647 5.79 11.63 9.34
N ASN A 648 4.62 11.65 9.99
CA ASN A 648 3.55 12.60 9.73
C ASN A 648 3.69 13.82 10.67
N PRO A 649 4.09 15.01 10.17
CA PRO A 649 4.23 16.18 11.03
C PRO A 649 2.87 16.77 11.42
N LYS A 650 2.80 17.34 12.63
CA LYS A 650 1.65 18.17 13.04
C LYS A 650 1.70 19.50 12.29
N LYS A 651 0.54 20.08 11.96
CA LYS A 651 0.48 21.38 11.29
C LYS A 651 -0.37 22.37 12.06
N VAL A 652 0.11 23.61 12.17
CA VAL A 652 -0.67 24.75 12.62
C VAL A 652 -1.13 25.53 11.40
N ALA A 653 -2.42 25.49 11.10
CA ALA A 653 -3.06 26.31 10.08
C ALA A 653 -3.64 27.58 10.74
N CYS A 654 -3.73 28.67 9.98
CA CYS A 654 -4.09 29.97 10.52
C CYS A 654 -5.27 30.59 9.76
N ASP A 655 -6.24 31.11 10.52
CA ASP A 655 -7.33 31.96 10.00
C ASP A 655 -7.05 33.42 10.31
N TYR A 656 -7.44 34.30 9.40
CA TYR A 656 -7.27 35.75 9.51
C TYR A 656 -8.61 36.41 9.84
N PHE A 657 -8.60 37.40 10.71
CA PHE A 657 -9.79 38.17 11.12
C PHE A 657 -9.49 39.66 10.96
N LEU A 658 -10.40 40.43 10.34
CA LEU A 658 -10.33 41.89 10.41
C LEU A 658 -10.86 42.34 11.77
N ALA A 659 -10.19 43.30 12.40
CA ALA A 659 -10.56 43.82 13.73
C ALA A 659 -11.96 44.48 13.78
N THR A 660 -12.67 44.59 12.65
CA THR A 660 -13.94 45.31 12.50
C THR A 660 -15.19 44.42 12.42
N LYS A 661 -15.10 43.08 12.50
CA LYS A 661 -16.27 42.18 12.45
C LYS A 661 -16.30 41.15 13.58
N GLU A 662 -17.52 40.77 13.97
CA GLU A 662 -17.94 39.81 15.01
C GLU A 662 -17.38 38.38 14.82
N GLY A 663 -16.05 38.20 14.90
CA GLY A 663 -15.42 36.88 15.06
C GLY A 663 -15.60 35.88 13.90
N GLN A 664 -15.92 36.34 12.69
CA GLN A 664 -16.00 35.47 11.49
C GLN A 664 -14.68 35.49 10.70
N GLY A 665 -14.18 34.31 10.31
CA GLY A 665 -12.91 34.13 9.61
C GLY A 665 -12.93 34.74 8.21
N LEU A 666 -12.11 35.78 8.00
CA LEU A 666 -11.98 36.51 6.75
C LEU A 666 -11.48 35.62 5.61
N PHE A 667 -10.60 34.66 5.92
CA PHE A 667 -10.03 33.74 4.95
C PHE A 667 -11.10 32.90 4.24
N GLN A 668 -12.00 32.31 5.03
CA GLN A 668 -13.09 31.46 4.54
C GLN A 668 -14.14 32.28 3.79
N GLU A 669 -14.51 33.47 4.31
CA GLU A 669 -15.46 34.38 3.66
C GLU A 669 -14.93 34.92 2.31
N LEU A 670 -13.64 35.27 2.24
CA LEU A 670 -13.02 35.75 1.00
C LEU A 670 -12.82 34.62 -0.01
N GLU A 671 -12.47 33.40 0.42
CA GLU A 671 -12.36 32.24 -0.47
C GLU A 671 -13.73 31.85 -1.04
N GLU A 672 -14.78 31.84 -0.21
CA GLU A 672 -16.16 31.62 -0.64
C GLU A 672 -16.63 32.73 -1.59
N LYS A 673 -16.34 34.00 -1.30
CA LYS A 673 -16.66 35.12 -2.20
C LYS A 673 -15.84 35.12 -3.49
N MET A 674 -14.58 34.70 -3.45
CA MET A 674 -13.75 34.55 -4.66
C MET A 674 -14.33 33.46 -5.56
N LYS A 675 -14.75 32.32 -4.97
CA LYS A 675 -15.46 31.24 -5.66
C LYS A 675 -16.81 31.73 -6.21
N GLU A 676 -17.62 32.44 -5.42
CA GLU A 676 -18.92 32.99 -5.87
C GLU A 676 -18.75 34.03 -7.00
N VAL A 677 -17.77 34.94 -6.91
CA VAL A 677 -17.52 35.97 -7.93
C VAL A 677 -16.93 35.38 -9.21
N GLU A 678 -16.03 34.40 -9.10
CA GLU A 678 -15.56 33.59 -10.25
C GLU A 678 -16.73 32.86 -10.90
N GLU A 679 -17.62 32.23 -10.14
CA GLU A 679 -18.77 31.48 -10.65
C GLU A 679 -19.88 32.35 -11.27
N VAL A 680 -20.08 33.59 -10.80
CA VAL A 680 -21.23 34.43 -11.16
C VAL A 680 -20.91 35.49 -12.22
N THR A 681 -19.74 36.14 -12.17
CA THR A 681 -19.51 37.36 -12.98
C THR A 681 -18.41 37.24 -14.02
N GLY A 682 -17.46 36.31 -13.85
CA GLY A 682 -16.22 36.32 -14.66
C GLY A 682 -15.47 37.65 -14.63
N ASN A 683 -15.80 38.55 -13.67
CA ASN A 683 -15.23 39.88 -13.59
C ASN A 683 -13.92 39.82 -12.80
N ASP A 684 -12.86 39.55 -13.56
CA ASP A 684 -11.48 39.30 -13.16
C ASP A 684 -10.93 40.37 -12.18
N GLU A 685 -11.41 41.62 -12.24
CA GLU A 685 -10.94 42.71 -11.39
C GLU A 685 -11.31 42.58 -9.90
N ASN A 686 -12.51 42.10 -9.55
CA ASN A 686 -12.91 41.97 -8.15
C ASN A 686 -12.22 40.79 -7.47
N VAL A 687 -12.09 39.65 -8.17
CA VAL A 687 -11.35 38.48 -7.68
C VAL A 687 -9.87 38.81 -7.55
N LYS A 688 -9.28 39.53 -8.53
CA LYS A 688 -7.91 40.05 -8.42
C LYS A 688 -7.74 41.02 -7.27
N ARG A 689 -8.70 41.90 -7.00
CA ARG A 689 -8.66 42.83 -5.87
C ARG A 689 -8.71 42.10 -4.52
N LEU A 690 -9.57 41.08 -4.37
CA LEU A 690 -9.67 40.27 -3.15
C LEU A 690 -8.42 39.39 -2.96
N ALA A 691 -7.91 38.76 -4.03
CA ALA A 691 -6.66 38.01 -4.01
C ALA A 691 -5.45 38.89 -3.68
N ALA A 692 -5.41 40.13 -4.21
CA ALA A 692 -4.38 41.11 -3.89
C ALA A 692 -4.46 41.56 -2.43
N LYS A 693 -5.68 41.75 -1.89
CA LYS A 693 -5.89 42.06 -0.46
C LYS A 693 -5.43 40.90 0.43
N LEU A 694 -5.74 39.66 0.08
CA LEU A 694 -5.28 38.47 0.80
C LEU A 694 -3.74 38.35 0.76
N ASP A 695 -3.13 38.59 -0.40
CA ASP A 695 -1.68 38.56 -0.55
C ASP A 695 -1.00 39.70 0.23
N HIS A 696 -1.64 40.86 0.34
CA HIS A 696 -1.18 41.95 1.19
C HIS A 696 -1.19 41.55 2.68
N LEU A 697 -2.28 40.91 3.17
CA LEU A 697 -2.36 40.42 4.55
C LEU A 697 -1.31 39.34 4.85
N ARG A 698 -1.15 38.36 3.96
CA ARG A 698 -0.13 37.30 4.08
C ARG A 698 1.29 37.84 4.15
N ARG A 699 1.60 38.87 3.36
CA ARG A 699 2.92 39.53 3.37
C ARG A 699 3.18 40.31 4.65
N ASN A 700 2.13 40.77 5.32
CA ASN A 700 2.20 41.52 6.56
C ASN A 700 1.89 40.68 7.81
N VAL A 701 1.87 39.34 7.72
CA VAL A 701 1.45 38.46 8.83
C VAL A 701 2.26 38.70 10.11
N THR A 702 3.53 39.06 10.00
CA THR A 702 4.37 39.32 11.18
C THR A 702 3.91 40.53 12.00
N LYS A 703 3.12 41.43 11.42
CA LYS A 703 2.51 42.57 12.12
C LYS A 703 1.14 42.24 12.71
N ALA A 704 0.60 41.05 12.43
CA ALA A 704 -0.73 40.67 12.86
C ALA A 704 -0.77 40.29 14.34
N LYS A 705 -1.85 40.70 15.01
CA LYS A 705 -2.13 40.32 16.40
C LYS A 705 -2.35 38.81 16.50
N GLY A 706 -1.79 38.14 17.50
CA GLY A 706 -1.88 36.67 17.68
C GLY A 706 -0.73 35.88 17.04
N THR A 707 0.08 36.47 16.16
CA THR A 707 1.23 35.79 15.54
C THR A 707 2.24 35.27 16.57
N GLY A 708 2.57 36.11 17.57
CA GLY A 708 3.47 35.73 18.65
C GLY A 708 2.91 34.59 19.50
N ASP A 709 1.63 34.67 19.84
CA ASP A 709 0.92 33.66 20.64
C ASP A 709 0.95 32.29 19.96
N ILE A 710 0.62 32.24 18.65
CA ILE A 710 0.66 31.00 17.86
C ILE A 710 2.05 30.38 17.84
N ILE A 711 3.10 31.19 17.67
CA ILE A 711 4.48 30.67 17.67
C ILE A 711 4.82 30.13 19.07
N CYS A 712 4.62 30.92 20.12
CA CYS A 712 4.97 30.58 21.49
C CYS A 712 4.23 29.35 22.03
N GLU A 713 2.97 29.13 21.63
CA GLU A 713 2.17 27.96 22.02
C GLU A 713 2.70 26.65 21.43
N ASN A 714 3.33 26.72 20.26
CA ASN A 714 3.67 25.57 19.42
C ASN A 714 5.17 25.23 19.41
N VAL A 715 6.03 26.11 19.92
CA VAL A 715 7.46 25.85 20.13
C VAL A 715 7.74 25.31 21.53
N ARG A 716 8.84 24.58 21.69
CA ARG A 716 9.21 23.90 22.95
C ARG A 716 10.69 24.06 23.26
N PHE A 717 11.03 24.08 24.55
CA PHE A 717 12.42 24.13 25.03
C PHE A 717 13.21 22.87 24.62
N GLY A 718 14.49 23.05 24.32
CA GLY A 718 15.38 21.97 23.88
C GLY A 718 15.16 21.52 22.43
N LYS A 719 14.39 22.29 21.64
CA LYS A 719 13.98 21.94 20.27
C LYS A 719 14.51 22.94 19.23
N LYS A 720 14.59 22.51 17.98
CA LYS A 720 15.17 23.25 16.84
C LYS A 720 14.13 23.54 15.76
N TYR A 721 14.05 24.80 15.33
CA TYR A 721 13.10 25.28 14.34
C TYR A 721 13.78 26.04 13.19
N ILE A 722 13.29 25.87 11.96
CA ILE A 722 13.71 26.70 10.82
C ILE A 722 12.63 27.74 10.53
N VAL A 723 13.04 28.99 10.37
CA VAL A 723 12.14 30.11 10.07
C VAL A 723 12.39 30.56 8.62
N PHE A 724 11.41 30.32 7.75
CA PHE A 724 11.44 30.78 6.36
C PHE A 724 10.94 32.21 6.26
N CYS A 725 11.89 33.15 6.16
CA CYS A 725 11.65 34.59 6.11
C CYS A 725 11.28 35.06 4.69
N PRO A 726 10.48 36.13 4.56
CA PRO A 726 10.20 36.78 3.28
C PRO A 726 11.49 37.13 2.53
N VAL A 727 11.54 36.91 1.22
CA VAL A 727 12.67 37.34 0.39
C VAL A 727 12.46 38.79 0.00
N THR A 728 13.26 39.70 0.54
CA THR A 728 13.32 41.08 0.04
C THR A 728 14.13 41.06 -1.26
N ALA A 729 13.43 41.11 -2.40
CA ALA A 729 14.08 41.60 -3.61
C ALA A 729 14.53 43.04 -3.31
N GLY A 730 15.75 43.42 -3.72
CA GLY A 730 16.34 44.71 -3.38
C GLY A 730 15.34 45.87 -3.46
N ALA A 731 15.33 46.69 -2.40
CA ALA A 731 14.35 47.72 -2.07
C ALA A 731 13.01 47.21 -1.52
N VAL A 732 12.92 47.09 -0.19
CA VAL A 732 11.67 47.40 0.50
C VAL A 732 11.39 48.87 0.19
N THR A 733 10.26 49.15 -0.46
CA THR A 733 9.69 50.50 -0.52
C THR A 733 9.06 50.74 0.85
N ALA A 734 9.61 51.66 1.63
CA ALA A 734 8.80 52.28 2.67
C ALA A 734 7.68 53.02 1.94
N GLU A 735 6.44 52.62 2.18
CA GLU A 735 5.24 53.28 1.67
C GLU A 735 4.65 54.08 2.84
N ASP A 736 4.26 55.33 2.60
CA ASP A 736 3.44 56.07 3.57
C ASP A 736 2.03 55.47 3.65
N GLU A 737 1.20 55.99 4.55
CA GLU A 737 -0.21 55.60 4.72
C GLU A 737 -1.04 55.74 3.41
N ASP A 738 -0.51 56.42 2.39
CA ASP A 738 -1.12 56.65 1.08
C ASP A 738 -0.49 55.81 -0.06
N GLY A 739 0.49 54.93 0.23
CA GLY A 739 1.14 54.06 -0.76
C GLY A 739 2.24 54.74 -1.59
N ASN A 740 2.74 55.91 -1.19
CA ASN A 740 3.85 56.58 -1.89
C ASN A 740 5.21 56.07 -1.41
N ILE A 741 6.10 55.79 -2.35
CA ILE A 741 7.44 55.26 -2.08
C ILE A 741 8.35 56.36 -1.49
N ILE A 742 8.77 56.18 -0.23
CA ILE A 742 9.55 57.19 0.52
C ILE A 742 11.07 56.91 0.53
N ASP A 743 11.56 55.67 0.58
CA ASP A 743 13.01 55.37 0.48
C ASP A 743 13.34 53.89 0.19
N SER A 744 14.56 53.63 -0.28
CA SER A 744 15.08 52.35 -0.78
C SER A 744 16.26 51.81 0.05
N ARG A 745 16.21 50.48 0.32
CA ARG A 745 17.29 49.52 0.66
C ARG A 745 17.41 49.13 2.15
N VAL A 746 16.67 48.09 2.53
CA VAL A 746 17.04 47.18 3.64
C VAL A 746 17.78 45.99 3.03
N SER A 747 19.00 45.70 3.50
CA SER A 747 19.79 44.54 3.08
C SER A 747 19.19 43.23 3.62
N GLY A 748 19.52 42.08 3.01
CA GLY A 748 19.05 40.78 3.51
C GLY A 748 19.47 40.52 4.97
N THR A 749 20.63 41.05 5.37
CA THR A 749 21.14 40.96 6.74
C THR A 749 20.28 41.76 7.72
N GLU A 750 19.96 43.02 7.42
CA GLU A 750 19.08 43.86 8.25
C GLU A 750 17.66 43.29 8.35
N ALA A 751 17.16 42.68 7.27
CA ALA A 751 15.85 42.01 7.27
C ALA A 751 15.83 40.80 8.23
N ILE A 752 16.87 39.97 8.24
CA ILE A 752 16.99 38.86 9.20
C ILE A 752 17.11 39.38 10.63
N GLU A 753 17.93 40.41 10.88
CA GLU A 753 18.09 40.99 12.22
C GLU A 753 16.76 41.53 12.75
N HIS A 754 15.94 42.16 11.90
CA HIS A 754 14.59 42.58 12.25
C HIS A 754 13.71 41.38 12.65
N GLN A 755 13.72 40.29 11.88
CA GLN A 755 12.94 39.09 12.19
C GLN A 755 13.39 38.43 13.50
N GLN A 756 14.69 38.40 13.78
CA GLN A 756 15.23 37.89 15.04
C GLN A 756 14.77 38.74 16.23
N LYS A 757 14.82 40.08 16.13
CA LYS A 757 14.32 40.99 17.15
C LYS A 757 12.81 40.83 17.37
N GLN A 758 12.05 40.66 16.29
CA GLN A 758 10.61 40.43 16.36
C GLN A 758 10.27 39.12 17.05
N MET A 759 11.03 38.04 16.78
CA MET A 759 10.88 36.78 17.51
C MET A 759 11.15 36.95 19.01
N ILE A 760 12.20 37.69 19.38
CA ILE A 760 12.48 38.01 20.80
C ILE A 760 11.29 38.76 21.42
N GLN A 761 10.72 39.73 20.71
CA GLN A 761 9.58 40.51 21.19
C GLN A 761 8.35 39.63 21.44
N TYR A 762 8.04 38.68 20.55
CA TYR A 762 6.93 37.75 20.76
C TYR A 762 7.05 36.94 22.05
N PHE A 763 8.26 36.52 22.41
CA PHE A 763 8.51 35.81 23.67
C PHE A 763 8.38 36.71 24.90
N GLN A 764 8.85 37.97 24.81
CA GLN A 764 8.65 38.95 25.89
C GLN A 764 7.17 39.17 26.17
N ASP A 765 6.40 39.44 25.11
CA ASP A 765 4.99 39.79 25.20
C ASP A 765 4.16 38.60 25.71
N TYR A 766 4.41 37.39 25.20
CA TYR A 766 3.65 36.20 25.56
C TYR A 766 3.91 35.72 26.99
N PHE A 767 5.18 35.67 27.41
CA PHE A 767 5.55 35.19 28.75
C PHE A 767 5.55 36.29 29.82
N GLY A 768 5.41 37.56 29.42
CA GLY A 768 5.49 38.70 30.35
C GLY A 768 6.87 38.86 30.98
N ILE A 769 7.94 38.55 30.23
CA ILE A 769 9.34 38.53 30.69
C ILE A 769 10.15 39.70 30.10
N SER A 770 11.29 40.00 30.71
CA SER A 770 12.21 41.03 30.20
C SER A 770 12.88 40.61 28.88
N GLU A 771 13.39 41.58 28.12
CA GLU A 771 14.15 41.33 26.90
C GLU A 771 15.38 40.44 27.13
N GLU A 772 16.02 40.58 28.29
CA GLU A 772 17.20 39.82 28.68
C GLU A 772 16.85 38.35 28.96
N GLU A 773 15.73 38.10 29.64
CA GLU A 773 15.21 36.75 29.89
C GLU A 773 14.74 36.08 28.59
N ALA A 774 14.09 36.82 27.68
CA ALA A 774 13.71 36.30 26.37
C ALA A 774 14.96 35.94 25.53
N LYS A 775 15.99 36.80 25.50
CA LYS A 775 17.28 36.51 24.83
C LYS A 775 18.03 35.33 25.43
N GLN A 776 17.86 35.05 26.72
CA GLN A 776 18.46 33.87 27.36
C GLN A 776 17.71 32.58 27.01
N SER A 777 16.42 32.69 26.69
CA SER A 777 15.52 31.57 26.40
C SER A 777 15.58 31.09 24.94
N ILE A 778 16.07 31.92 24.01
CA ILE A 778 16.16 31.58 22.58
C ILE A 778 17.56 31.82 22.00
N GLU A 779 17.96 30.98 21.04
CA GLU A 779 19.18 31.14 20.25
C GLU A 779 18.83 31.34 18.78
N CYS A 780 19.21 32.49 18.23
CA CYS A 780 18.93 32.85 16.84
C CYS A 780 20.19 32.68 15.98
N TYR A 781 20.09 31.84 14.96
CA TYR A 781 21.10 31.60 13.92
C TYR A 781 20.56 32.06 12.57
N SER A 782 21.43 32.28 11.59
CA SER A 782 20.97 32.69 10.25
C SER A 782 21.84 32.22 9.09
N MET A 783 21.21 31.97 7.94
CA MET A 783 21.92 31.70 6.68
C MET A 783 21.36 32.55 5.53
N LEU A 784 22.28 33.19 4.81
CA LEU A 784 21.98 34.05 3.67
C LEU A 784 22.92 33.79 2.50
N GLY A 785 22.41 33.99 1.28
CA GLY A 785 23.25 34.00 0.08
C GLY A 785 24.32 35.09 0.09
N GLU A 786 24.08 36.20 0.80
CA GLU A 786 25.03 37.32 0.94
C GLU A 786 26.17 37.01 1.93
N TYR A 787 26.01 36.04 2.83
CA TYR A 787 27.05 35.66 3.78
C TYR A 787 28.21 34.95 3.11
N SER A 788 29.41 35.13 3.66
CA SER A 788 30.57 34.33 3.27
C SER A 788 30.32 32.83 3.52
N LYS A 789 30.97 31.96 2.75
CA LYS A 789 30.87 30.50 2.94
C LYS A 789 31.24 30.11 4.37
N SER A 790 32.29 30.71 4.94
CA SER A 790 32.73 30.45 6.32
C SER A 790 31.69 30.87 7.37
N LYS A 791 31.02 32.02 7.20
CA LYS A 791 29.95 32.45 8.11
C LYS A 791 28.76 31.49 8.06
N ASN A 792 28.28 31.17 6.85
CA ASN A 792 27.18 30.22 6.67
C ASN A 792 27.51 28.84 7.27
N THR A 793 28.73 28.33 7.08
CA THR A 793 29.18 27.07 7.68
C THR A 793 29.20 27.15 9.21
N TYR A 794 29.74 28.22 9.79
CA TYR A 794 29.79 28.41 11.23
C TYR A 794 28.40 28.45 11.87
N GLU A 795 27.49 29.29 11.34
CA GLU A 795 26.10 29.42 11.82
C GLU A 795 25.36 28.08 11.77
N PHE A 796 25.53 27.36 10.66
CA PHE A 796 24.94 26.03 10.46
C PHE A 796 25.47 25.00 11.47
N GLU A 797 26.79 24.95 11.68
CA GLU A 797 27.42 24.03 12.65
C GLU A 797 26.98 24.33 14.09
N GLN A 798 26.88 25.60 14.49
CA GLN A 798 26.42 25.95 15.84
C GLN A 798 24.95 25.56 16.05
N PHE A 799 24.09 25.79 15.05
CA PHE A 799 22.69 25.37 15.10
C PHE A 799 22.53 23.85 15.20
N GLN A 800 23.37 23.09 14.48
CA GLN A 800 23.31 21.63 14.47
C GLN A 800 23.79 20.97 15.77
N LYS A 801 24.58 21.65 16.62
CA LYS A 801 24.98 21.12 17.92
C LYS A 801 23.78 20.63 18.73
N ASP A 802 23.97 19.52 19.45
CA ASP A 802 22.95 18.90 20.30
C ASP A 802 22.37 19.93 21.28
N THR A 803 21.08 19.80 21.57
CA THR A 803 20.37 20.62 22.57
C THR A 803 20.58 20.10 23.99
N SER A 804 21.24 18.94 24.17
CA SER A 804 21.63 18.38 25.47
C SER A 804 22.39 19.36 26.37
N ASP A 805 23.20 20.25 25.79
CA ASP A 805 23.99 21.26 26.50
C ASP A 805 23.20 22.55 26.80
N SER A 806 21.97 22.67 26.31
CA SER A 806 21.10 23.84 26.49
C SER A 806 19.60 23.44 26.47
N PRO A 807 19.16 22.58 27.41
CA PRO A 807 17.81 22.02 27.42
C PRO A 807 16.73 23.09 27.65
N ASN A 808 17.10 24.22 28.23
CA ASN A 808 16.20 25.35 28.53
C ASN A 808 16.18 26.41 27.43
N LYS A 809 16.72 26.12 26.23
CA LYS A 809 16.74 27.08 25.12
C LYS A 809 16.06 26.54 23.88
N ILE A 810 15.48 27.45 23.10
CA ILE A 810 14.89 27.15 21.79
C ILE A 810 15.84 27.66 20.70
N LYS A 811 16.18 26.82 19.72
CA LYS A 811 17.07 27.24 18.62
C LYS A 811 16.26 27.56 17.37
N PHE A 812 16.46 28.74 16.79
CA PHE A 812 15.84 29.18 15.54
C PHE A 812 16.90 29.43 14.45
N MET A 813 16.68 28.88 13.26
CA MET A 813 17.50 29.13 12.08
C MET A 813 16.72 29.96 11.07
N PHE A 814 17.08 31.24 10.91
CA PHE A 814 16.42 32.17 10.00
C PHE A 814 17.03 32.08 8.59
N VAL A 815 16.19 31.86 7.58
CA VAL A 815 16.62 31.68 6.18
C VAL A 815 15.71 32.40 5.19
N MET A 816 16.29 32.96 4.12
CA MET A 816 15.54 33.58 3.02
C MET A 816 15.69 32.79 1.70
N ASN A 817 16.94 32.56 1.29
CA ASN A 817 17.31 31.87 0.03
C ASN A 817 18.22 30.65 0.25
N LYS A 818 18.36 30.19 1.50
CA LYS A 818 19.16 29.03 1.90
C LYS A 818 18.27 27.97 2.56
N LEU A 819 18.78 26.74 2.69
CA LEU A 819 18.07 25.55 3.21
C LEU A 819 16.80 25.13 2.44
N ASN A 820 16.48 25.80 1.33
CA ASN A 820 15.42 25.39 0.41
C ASN A 820 15.71 24.01 -0.18
N GLU A 821 16.95 23.74 -0.62
CA GLU A 821 17.36 22.47 -1.25
C GLU A 821 18.62 21.87 -0.63
N GLY A 822 18.66 20.53 -0.60
CA GLY A 822 19.92 19.78 -0.57
C GLY A 822 20.72 19.76 0.72
N VAL A 823 20.14 20.13 1.86
CA VAL A 823 20.82 20.06 3.16
C VAL A 823 20.01 19.18 4.10
N HIS A 824 20.60 18.05 4.52
CA HIS A 824 20.06 17.25 5.61
C HIS A 824 20.43 17.90 6.94
N LEU A 825 19.41 18.09 7.77
CA LEU A 825 19.52 18.67 9.09
C LEU A 825 19.25 17.58 10.11
N ASP A 826 20.12 17.47 11.11
CA ASP A 826 19.96 16.47 12.17
C ASP A 826 18.86 16.91 13.14
N LYS A 827 17.76 16.15 13.14
CA LYS A 827 16.61 16.28 14.06
C LYS A 827 16.08 17.73 14.17
N ILE A 828 15.31 18.15 13.17
CA ILE A 828 14.53 19.40 13.21
C ILE A 828 13.14 19.10 13.75
N ASP A 829 12.75 19.84 14.79
CA ASP A 829 11.49 19.65 15.49
C ASP A 829 10.36 20.51 14.90
N GLY A 830 10.68 21.48 14.03
CA GLY A 830 9.65 22.17 13.28
C GLY A 830 10.14 23.21 12.26
N ILE A 831 9.19 23.69 11.46
CA ILE A 831 9.38 24.78 10.51
C ILE A 831 8.33 25.86 10.75
N ILE A 832 8.69 27.11 10.46
CA ILE A 832 7.82 28.27 10.57
C ILE A 832 7.85 29.01 9.23
N TRP A 833 6.70 29.08 8.55
CA TRP A 833 6.55 29.84 7.32
C TRP A 833 6.07 31.25 7.62
N LEU A 834 6.98 32.22 7.56
CA LEU A 834 6.65 33.65 7.53
C LEU A 834 6.57 34.18 6.09
N ARG A 835 6.98 33.37 5.11
CA ARG A 835 7.04 33.71 3.70
C ARG A 835 5.90 33.07 2.92
N PRO A 836 5.02 33.86 2.27
CA PRO A 836 4.08 33.32 1.29
C PRO A 836 4.83 32.81 0.06
N LEU A 837 4.52 31.57 -0.36
CA LEU A 837 5.03 30.93 -1.57
C LEU A 837 4.11 31.24 -2.77
N ASP A 838 4.63 31.13 -3.99
CA ASP A 838 3.77 31.25 -5.18
C ASP A 838 2.91 30.01 -5.35
N GLN A 839 1.71 30.16 -5.92
CA GLN A 839 0.81 29.02 -6.23
C GLN A 839 1.48 27.93 -7.08
N ASN A 840 2.52 28.28 -7.83
CA ASN A 840 3.28 27.38 -8.69
C ASN A 840 4.54 26.79 -8.03
N SER A 841 4.83 27.10 -6.75
CA SER A 841 6.05 26.70 -6.04
C SER A 841 5.90 25.36 -5.31
N ARG A 842 5.43 24.32 -6.01
CA ARG A 842 5.17 22.99 -5.43
C ARG A 842 6.47 22.34 -4.95
N ILE A 843 7.51 22.35 -5.77
CA ILE A 843 8.79 21.72 -5.44
C ILE A 843 9.38 22.38 -4.19
N LEU A 844 9.38 23.72 -4.16
CA LEU A 844 9.90 24.48 -3.02
C LEU A 844 9.12 24.18 -1.72
N TYR A 845 7.79 24.10 -1.80
CA TYR A 845 6.96 23.72 -0.65
C TYR A 845 7.31 22.33 -0.11
N LEU A 846 7.34 21.31 -0.99
CA LEU A 846 7.66 19.93 -0.62
C LEU A 846 9.08 19.79 -0.08
N GLN A 847 10.03 20.56 -0.60
CA GLN A 847 11.42 20.55 -0.11
C GLN A 847 11.59 21.21 1.26
N GLN A 848 10.86 22.29 1.53
CA GLN A 848 10.86 22.95 2.84
C GLN A 848 10.17 22.08 3.89
N LEU A 849 9.02 21.49 3.55
CA LEU A 849 8.32 20.54 4.40
C LEU A 849 9.15 19.27 4.66
N GLY A 850 9.82 18.76 3.63
CA GLY A 850 10.71 17.60 3.72
C GLY A 850 11.91 17.77 4.65
N ARG A 851 12.13 18.95 5.26
CA ARG A 851 13.17 19.17 6.30
C ARG A 851 12.77 18.62 7.66
N ILE A 852 11.48 18.46 7.92
CA ILE A 852 10.96 17.90 9.18
C ILE A 852 10.44 16.47 9.01
N ILE A 853 10.28 16.02 7.76
CA ILE A 853 9.87 14.66 7.43
C ILE A 853 11.11 13.79 7.30
N HIS A 854 11.22 12.77 8.14
CA HIS A 854 12.30 11.79 8.08
C HIS A 854 11.76 10.37 8.28
N THR A 855 12.56 9.38 7.89
CA THR A 855 12.17 7.97 7.99
C THR A 855 11.96 7.53 9.44
N MET A 856 10.90 6.75 9.69
CA MET A 856 10.66 6.11 10.99
C MET A 856 11.75 5.06 11.31
N ASP A 857 12.23 5.02 12.55
CA ASP A 857 13.06 3.92 13.05
C ASP A 857 12.18 2.95 13.85
N SER A 858 12.03 1.73 13.36
CA SER A 858 11.21 0.68 13.99
C SER A 858 11.69 0.33 15.40
N ASN A 859 12.98 0.54 15.70
CA ASN A 859 13.57 0.28 17.01
C ASN A 859 13.43 1.44 17.99
N HIS A 860 13.07 2.64 17.50
CA HIS A 860 12.93 3.86 18.29
C HIS A 860 11.69 4.67 17.87
N PRO A 861 10.47 4.20 18.21
CA PRO A 861 9.25 4.94 17.91
C PRO A 861 9.23 6.30 18.61
N ILE A 862 8.84 7.35 17.88
CA ILE A 862 8.76 8.73 18.39
C ILE A 862 7.39 8.95 19.06
N SER A 863 7.37 9.47 20.29
CA SER A 863 6.13 9.82 20.99
C SER A 863 5.42 11.01 20.31
N GLU A 864 4.08 11.08 20.42
CA GLU A 864 3.28 12.12 19.77
C GLU A 864 3.66 13.57 20.14
N GLU A 865 4.22 13.76 21.33
CA GLU A 865 4.75 15.05 21.84
C GLU A 865 6.06 15.47 21.16
N ASN A 866 6.77 14.52 20.54
CA ASN A 866 8.03 14.72 19.83
C ASN A 866 7.85 14.73 18.30
N LEU A 867 6.61 14.67 17.81
CA LEU A 867 6.32 14.82 16.40
C LEU A 867 6.69 16.22 15.91
N PRO A 868 7.37 16.36 14.77
CA PRO A 868 7.72 17.65 14.23
C PRO A 868 6.49 18.49 13.89
N ILE A 869 6.61 19.82 14.00
CA ILE A 869 5.50 20.76 13.76
C ILE A 869 5.79 21.73 12.60
N ALA A 870 4.83 21.90 11.70
CA ALA A 870 4.85 22.90 10.65
C ALA A 870 3.88 24.05 10.98
N ILE A 871 4.41 25.24 11.27
CA ILE A 871 3.62 26.44 11.57
C ILE A 871 3.44 27.24 10.28
N ASP A 872 2.24 27.17 9.68
CA ASP A 872 1.91 27.77 8.38
C ASP A 872 1.13 29.09 8.57
N LEU A 873 1.84 30.13 9.03
CA LEU A 873 1.25 31.45 9.32
C LEU A 873 0.74 32.17 8.09
N VAL A 874 1.22 31.83 6.89
CA VAL A 874 0.87 32.48 5.62
C VAL A 874 -0.11 31.68 4.76
N GLY A 875 -0.53 30.50 5.22
CA GLY A 875 -1.44 29.61 4.50
C GLY A 875 -0.86 29.08 3.18
N ASN A 876 0.42 28.73 3.14
CA ASN A 876 1.11 28.17 1.98
C ASN A 876 0.46 26.88 1.48
N SER A 877 -0.01 26.04 2.41
CA SER A 877 -0.59 24.75 2.07
C SER A 877 -1.90 24.86 1.29
N LEU A 878 -2.62 25.97 1.45
CA LEU A 878 -3.87 26.25 0.74
C LEU A 878 -3.61 26.99 -0.60
N ARG A 879 -2.46 27.69 -0.70
CA ARG A 879 -2.09 28.50 -1.87
C ARG A 879 -1.31 27.71 -2.92
N VAL A 880 -0.35 26.89 -2.47
CA VAL A 880 0.50 26.11 -3.37
C VAL A 880 -0.36 25.02 -4.00
N LYS A 881 -0.44 25.02 -5.32
CA LYS A 881 -1.10 23.96 -6.08
C LYS A 881 -0.24 22.70 -5.96
N LEU A 882 -0.56 21.86 -4.96
CA LEU A 882 0.02 20.53 -4.83
C LEU A 882 -0.24 19.70 -6.10
N HIS A 883 -1.31 20.04 -6.84
CA HIS A 883 -1.65 19.52 -8.16
C HIS A 883 -1.96 20.70 -9.10
N LYS A 884 -1.09 21.00 -10.08
CA LYS A 884 -1.45 21.93 -11.18
C LYS A 884 -2.36 21.20 -12.17
N ASN A 885 -3.38 21.89 -12.68
CA ASN A 885 -4.28 21.41 -13.73
C ASN A 885 -3.53 20.96 -15.00
N THR A 886 -3.07 19.71 -15.01
CA THR A 886 -3.16 18.70 -16.08
C THR A 886 -2.60 17.38 -15.56
N LYS A 887 -3.28 16.83 -14.57
CA LYS A 887 -3.55 15.39 -14.40
C LYS A 887 -4.78 15.45 -13.49
N GLN A 888 -5.89 14.89 -13.95
CA GLN A 888 -6.94 14.48 -13.01
C GLN A 888 -6.24 13.92 -11.77
N LYS A 889 -6.50 14.52 -10.59
CA LYS A 889 -6.30 13.84 -9.30
C LYS A 889 -6.77 12.43 -9.54
N ASP A 890 -5.93 11.44 -9.25
CA ASP A 890 -6.11 10.12 -9.82
C ASP A 890 -7.42 9.54 -9.31
N SER A 891 -8.52 9.84 -10.02
CA SER A 891 -9.85 9.39 -9.67
C SER A 891 -9.89 7.89 -9.79
N LEU A 892 -8.84 7.27 -10.32
CA LEU A 892 -8.56 5.86 -10.28
C LEU A 892 -8.03 5.40 -8.91
N GLU A 893 -7.06 6.09 -8.30
CA GLU A 893 -6.50 5.74 -6.98
C GLU A 893 -7.48 6.05 -5.85
N ASP A 894 -8.18 7.19 -5.92
CA ASP A 894 -9.25 7.54 -4.99
C ASP A 894 -10.37 6.49 -5.02
N LEU A 895 -10.74 6.07 -6.23
CA LEU A 895 -11.80 5.10 -6.44
C LEU A 895 -11.35 3.67 -6.07
N LYS A 896 -10.06 3.33 -6.23
CA LYS A 896 -9.47 2.07 -5.70
C LYS A 896 -9.44 2.04 -4.18
N THR A 897 -9.11 3.16 -3.54
CA THR A 897 -9.11 3.30 -2.07
C THR A 897 -10.53 3.19 -1.52
N ILE A 898 -11.48 3.92 -2.11
CA ILE A 898 -12.89 3.85 -1.72
C ILE A 898 -13.48 2.48 -2.05
N GLN A 899 -13.05 1.84 -3.15
CA GLN A 899 -13.43 0.47 -3.46
C GLN A 899 -12.98 -0.49 -2.36
N GLY A 900 -11.76 -0.38 -1.84
CA GLY A 900 -11.28 -1.16 -0.69
C GLY A 900 -12.19 -0.99 0.54
N TRP A 901 -12.56 0.25 0.86
CA TRP A 901 -13.47 0.53 1.96
C TRP A 901 -14.89 -0.03 1.74
N ILE A 902 -15.45 0.11 0.52
CA ILE A 902 -16.75 -0.46 0.13
C ILE A 902 -16.73 -1.99 0.30
N LEU A 903 -15.64 -2.66 -0.09
CA LEU A 903 -15.46 -4.10 0.02
C LEU A 903 -15.36 -4.57 1.49
N GLU A 904 -14.70 -3.80 2.35
CA GLU A 904 -14.61 -4.07 3.79
C GLU A 904 -15.92 -3.84 4.55
N HIS A 905 -16.87 -3.08 3.96
CA HIS A 905 -18.16 -2.73 4.57
C HIS A 905 -19.36 -3.34 3.81
N ASP A 906 -19.24 -4.61 3.42
CA ASP A 906 -20.32 -5.41 2.79
C ASP A 906 -20.92 -4.76 1.52
N ASN A 907 -20.09 -4.13 0.68
CA ASN A 907 -20.48 -3.40 -0.51
C ASN A 907 -21.41 -2.20 -0.27
N LYS A 908 -21.41 -1.65 0.94
CA LYS A 908 -22.16 -0.43 1.27
C LYS A 908 -21.50 0.79 0.60
N ILE A 909 -22.26 1.52 -0.22
CA ILE A 909 -21.81 2.84 -0.70
C ILE A 909 -21.83 3.82 0.48
N PRO A 910 -20.72 4.53 0.75
CA PRO A 910 -20.63 5.44 1.88
C PRO A 910 -21.74 6.50 1.87
N ASP A 911 -22.29 6.84 3.04
CA ASP A 911 -23.37 7.81 3.19
C ASP A 911 -22.84 9.23 3.45
N ILE A 912 -23.26 10.19 2.61
CA ILE A 912 -22.87 11.61 2.68
C ILE A 912 -23.34 12.32 3.96
N ASN A 913 -24.31 11.75 4.67
CA ASN A 913 -24.78 12.26 5.96
C ASN A 913 -24.33 11.39 7.16
N SER A 914 -23.37 10.48 6.97
CA SER A 914 -22.84 9.66 8.08
C SER A 914 -22.20 10.53 9.17
N ASN A 915 -22.35 10.08 10.42
CA ASN A 915 -21.64 10.68 11.57
C ASN A 915 -20.16 10.24 11.62
N ASP A 916 -19.79 9.22 10.85
CA ASP A 916 -18.40 8.87 10.57
C ASP A 916 -17.85 9.79 9.49
N GLN A 917 -16.85 10.59 9.86
CA GLN A 917 -16.24 11.58 8.98
C GLN A 917 -15.54 10.94 7.78
N LEU A 918 -15.01 9.71 7.91
CA LEU A 918 -14.35 9.00 6.82
C LEU A 918 -15.36 8.50 5.79
N GLU A 919 -16.46 7.90 6.26
CA GLU A 919 -17.57 7.44 5.42
C GLU A 919 -18.22 8.61 4.67
N ALA A 920 -18.51 9.74 5.34
CA ALA A 920 -19.10 10.91 4.70
C ALA A 920 -18.16 11.58 3.66
N ARG A 921 -16.83 11.51 3.89
CA ARG A 921 -15.81 11.96 2.93
C ARG A 921 -15.78 11.06 1.69
N TYR A 922 -15.78 9.73 1.85
CA TYR A 922 -15.84 8.80 0.72
C TYR A 922 -17.12 8.95 -0.11
N ALA A 923 -18.27 9.18 0.53
CA ALA A 923 -19.54 9.42 -0.16
C ALA A 923 -19.48 10.66 -1.06
N SER A 924 -18.93 11.75 -0.53
CA SER A 924 -18.80 13.03 -1.23
C SER A 924 -17.86 12.90 -2.44
N LYS A 925 -16.76 12.14 -2.27
CA LYS A 925 -15.78 11.90 -3.33
C LYS A 925 -16.36 11.04 -4.46
N LEU A 926 -17.12 9.99 -4.14
CA LEU A 926 -17.83 9.19 -5.14
C LEU A 926 -18.84 10.03 -5.93
N GLN A 927 -19.58 10.92 -5.28
CA GLN A 927 -20.50 11.85 -5.95
C GLN A 927 -19.78 12.78 -6.94
N MET A 928 -18.57 13.25 -6.61
CA MET A 928 -17.76 14.07 -7.50
C MET A 928 -17.27 13.28 -8.71
N ILE A 929 -16.76 12.05 -8.50
CA ILE A 929 -16.31 11.17 -9.59
C ILE A 929 -17.49 10.80 -10.49
N GLN A 930 -18.66 10.48 -9.93
CA GLN A 930 -19.88 10.23 -10.69
C GLN A 930 -20.17 11.40 -11.66
N LYS A 931 -20.19 12.63 -11.13
CA LYS A 931 -20.49 13.84 -11.91
C LYS A 931 -19.44 14.16 -12.97
N GLU A 932 -18.15 13.94 -12.67
CA GLU A 932 -17.04 14.28 -13.57
C GLU A 932 -17.00 13.37 -14.81
N TYR A 933 -17.22 12.07 -14.64
CA TYR A 933 -17.08 11.08 -15.71
C TYR A 933 -18.42 10.70 -16.37
N GLN A 934 -19.55 11.19 -15.86
CA GLN A 934 -20.88 10.98 -16.45
C GLN A 934 -20.93 11.32 -17.94
N LYS A 935 -20.23 12.38 -18.38
CA LYS A 935 -20.16 12.83 -19.79
C LYS A 935 -19.63 11.78 -20.77
N TYR A 936 -18.80 10.84 -20.30
CA TYR A 936 -18.28 9.74 -21.13
C TYR A 936 -19.26 8.55 -21.18
N ILE A 937 -20.14 8.42 -20.18
CA ILE A 937 -21.22 7.43 -20.13
C ILE A 937 -22.44 7.90 -20.96
N THR A 938 -22.77 9.19 -20.89
CA THR A 938 -23.91 9.79 -21.62
C THR A 938 -23.61 10.08 -23.10
N GLY A 939 -22.36 9.93 -23.54
CA GLY A 939 -21.93 10.15 -24.92
C GLY A 939 -21.68 11.61 -25.29
N GLU A 940 -21.67 12.53 -24.32
CA GLU A 940 -21.37 13.97 -24.52
C GLU A 940 -19.87 14.24 -24.78
N SER A 941 -18.97 13.30 -24.46
CA SER A 941 -17.54 13.37 -24.74
C SER A 941 -17.02 12.01 -25.23
N SER A 942 -16.23 12.01 -26.31
CA SER A 942 -15.64 10.77 -26.84
C SER A 942 -14.34 10.42 -26.13
N ILE A 943 -14.21 9.15 -25.72
CA ILE A 943 -12.98 8.60 -25.14
C ILE A 943 -11.87 8.49 -26.20
N GLU A 944 -12.23 8.35 -27.48
CA GLU A 944 -11.30 8.10 -28.58
C GLU A 944 -10.45 9.31 -28.96
N THR A 945 -10.87 10.52 -28.57
CA THR A 945 -10.16 11.78 -28.86
C THR A 945 -9.15 12.17 -27.76
N LEU A 946 -9.08 11.39 -26.68
CA LEU A 946 -8.16 11.62 -25.56
C LEU A 946 -6.75 11.11 -25.88
N LYS A 947 -5.72 11.77 -25.30
CA LYS A 947 -4.33 11.27 -25.34
C LYS A 947 -4.25 9.85 -24.75
N PRO A 948 -3.39 8.94 -25.26
CA PRO A 948 -3.38 7.52 -24.87
C PRO A 948 -3.35 7.26 -23.36
N ARG A 949 -2.52 8.00 -22.61
CA ARG A 949 -2.42 7.91 -21.14
C ARG A 949 -3.72 8.33 -20.41
N MET A 950 -4.42 9.34 -20.92
CA MET A 950 -5.68 9.83 -20.35
C MET A 950 -6.85 8.91 -20.70
N ARG A 951 -6.83 8.34 -21.91
CA ARG A 951 -7.80 7.35 -22.38
C ARG A 951 -7.83 6.13 -21.47
N TYR A 952 -6.67 5.52 -21.20
CA TYR A 952 -6.56 4.37 -20.30
C TYR A 952 -7.13 4.65 -18.90
N ARG A 953 -6.77 5.81 -18.30
CA ARG A 953 -7.27 6.18 -16.96
C ARG A 953 -8.78 6.38 -16.93
N VAL A 954 -9.33 7.09 -17.91
CA VAL A 954 -10.78 7.30 -18.03
C VAL A 954 -11.49 5.94 -18.18
N GLU A 955 -10.97 5.04 -19.02
CA GLU A 955 -11.52 3.69 -19.18
C GLU A 955 -11.49 2.87 -17.86
N GLU A 956 -10.40 2.96 -17.09
CA GLU A 956 -10.26 2.26 -15.81
C GLU A 956 -11.19 2.84 -14.72
N ILE A 957 -11.36 4.16 -14.67
CA ILE A 957 -12.28 4.86 -13.74
C ILE A 957 -13.74 4.49 -14.05
N LEU A 958 -14.12 4.52 -15.32
CA LEU A 958 -15.45 4.10 -15.77
C LEU A 958 -15.70 2.63 -15.43
N SER A 959 -14.69 1.78 -15.58
CA SER A 959 -14.75 0.37 -15.23
C SER A 959 -15.01 0.16 -13.73
N ILE A 960 -14.18 0.75 -12.86
CA ILE A 960 -14.29 0.58 -11.41
C ILE A 960 -15.60 1.19 -10.88
N GLY A 961 -15.99 2.39 -11.32
CA GLY A 961 -17.24 3.02 -10.88
C GLY A 961 -18.47 2.21 -11.29
N SER A 962 -18.39 1.45 -12.39
CA SER A 962 -19.47 0.56 -12.81
C SER A 962 -19.63 -0.67 -11.90
N ARG A 963 -18.54 -1.15 -11.26
CA ARG A 963 -18.54 -2.35 -10.41
C ARG A 963 -19.41 -2.22 -9.16
N PHE A 964 -19.60 -1.01 -8.65
CA PHE A 964 -20.49 -0.71 -7.52
C PHE A 964 -21.64 0.22 -7.91
N ALA A 965 -22.06 0.18 -9.18
CA ALA A 965 -23.22 0.91 -9.70
C ALA A 965 -23.19 2.44 -9.49
N LEU A 966 -22.00 3.05 -9.40
CA LEU A 966 -21.84 4.48 -9.12
C LEU A 966 -22.62 5.34 -10.09
N TRP A 967 -22.59 5.05 -11.39
CA TRP A 967 -23.18 5.91 -12.44
C TRP A 967 -24.70 6.03 -12.38
N ASN A 968 -25.36 5.10 -11.69
CA ASN A 968 -26.81 5.05 -11.52
C ASN A 968 -27.25 5.27 -10.06
N TYR A 969 -26.30 5.56 -9.16
CA TYR A 969 -26.58 5.74 -7.73
C TYR A 969 -27.02 7.17 -7.41
N GLU A 970 -28.19 7.34 -6.79
CA GLU A 970 -28.67 8.65 -6.33
C GLU A 970 -28.20 8.94 -4.90
N PHE A 971 -27.22 9.82 -4.77
CA PHE A 971 -26.76 10.27 -3.45
C PHE A 971 -27.85 11.08 -2.70
N PRO A 972 -28.02 10.87 -1.38
CA PRO A 972 -28.94 11.66 -0.55
C PRO A 972 -28.65 13.17 -0.60
N LYS A 973 -29.68 14.02 -0.49
CA LYS A 973 -29.49 15.49 -0.41
C LYS A 973 -28.83 15.85 0.92
N ARG A 974 -27.73 16.61 0.85
CA ARG A 974 -26.99 17.11 2.03
C ARG A 974 -27.81 18.14 2.80
N THR A 975 -27.99 17.93 4.11
CA THR A 975 -28.79 18.83 4.96
C THR A 975 -27.95 20.06 5.37
N LYS A 976 -28.16 21.22 4.74
CA LYS A 976 -27.50 22.49 5.11
C LYS A 976 -28.39 23.33 6.03
N GLN A 977 -27.85 23.79 7.15
CA GLN A 977 -28.39 24.94 7.89
C GLN A 977 -27.99 26.23 7.15
N THR A 978 -28.98 27.01 6.75
CA THR A 978 -28.84 28.26 5.99
C THR A 978 -28.74 29.46 6.92
N ARG A 979 -27.84 30.41 6.66
CA ARG A 979 -28.03 31.82 7.06
C ARG A 979 -27.55 32.79 5.99
N GLU A 980 -28.27 33.90 5.92
CA GLU A 980 -28.37 34.88 4.83
C GLU A 980 -27.22 35.89 4.78
N GLN A 981 -26.99 36.41 3.56
CA GLN A 981 -26.03 37.45 3.20
C GLN A 981 -26.42 38.85 3.73
N SER A 982 -25.42 39.67 4.08
CA SER A 982 -25.49 41.12 3.86
C SER A 982 -24.11 41.74 3.59
N THR A 983 -24.09 42.72 2.70
CA THR A 983 -22.96 43.49 2.15
C THR A 983 -22.42 44.56 3.10
N LEU A 984 -21.12 44.89 3.05
CA LEU A 984 -20.56 46.24 3.30
C LEU A 984 -19.01 46.28 3.10
N ASP A 985 -18.52 47.38 2.52
CA ASP A 985 -17.11 47.82 2.42
C ASP A 985 -16.56 48.30 3.79
N VAL A 986 -15.23 48.36 3.98
CA VAL A 986 -14.41 49.36 4.75
C VAL A 986 -12.97 48.86 5.07
N ASP A 987 -12.09 49.83 5.29
CA ASP A 987 -10.62 49.98 5.26
C ASP A 987 -9.68 49.00 5.99
N ASP A 988 -8.42 49.06 5.53
CA ASP A 988 -7.21 48.43 6.04
C ASP A 988 -6.71 49.16 7.31
N GLU A 989 -6.45 48.44 8.41
CA GLU A 989 -5.31 48.74 9.32
C GLU A 989 -5.09 47.81 10.53
N LEU A 990 -6.02 46.94 10.94
CA LEU A 990 -5.76 45.98 12.04
C LEU A 990 -6.38 44.61 11.76
N PHE A 991 -5.57 43.54 11.78
CA PHE A 991 -6.03 42.16 11.63
C PHE A 991 -5.41 41.21 12.67
N GLU A 992 -6.20 40.23 13.13
CA GLU A 992 -5.85 39.19 14.08
C GLU A 992 -5.68 37.84 13.35
N VAL A 993 -4.77 36.99 13.82
CA VAL A 993 -4.54 35.65 13.31
C VAL A 993 -4.74 34.66 14.46
N GLN A 994 -5.50 33.60 14.21
CA GLN A 994 -5.69 32.50 15.16
C GLN A 994 -5.24 31.18 14.53
N GLY A 995 -4.48 30.39 15.30
CA GLY A 995 -3.94 29.10 14.87
C GLY A 995 -4.78 27.94 15.37
N TYR A 996 -4.94 26.90 14.54
CA TYR A 996 -5.52 25.62 14.95
C TYR A 996 -4.67 24.46 14.46
N LEU A 997 -4.56 23.43 15.30
CA LEU A 997 -3.78 22.23 15.00
C LEU A 997 -4.57 21.30 14.07
N LYS A 998 -3.93 20.81 13.01
CA LYS A 998 -4.45 19.79 12.09
C LYS A 998 -3.39 18.76 11.77
N ASP A 999 -3.85 17.57 11.39
CA ASP A 999 -3.00 16.59 10.72
C ASP A 999 -2.65 17.09 9.30
N PHE A 1000 -1.41 16.87 8.87
CA PHE A 1000 -0.99 17.23 7.52
C PHE A 1000 -1.78 16.43 6.46
N PHE A 1001 -2.06 15.16 6.72
CA PHE A 1001 -2.84 14.28 5.84
C PHE A 1001 -4.27 14.78 5.64
N ASP A 1002 -4.90 15.33 6.69
CA ASP A 1002 -6.26 15.86 6.63
C ASP A 1002 -6.41 17.05 5.66
N ILE A 1003 -5.37 17.85 5.46
CA ILE A 1003 -5.44 19.06 4.61
C ILE A 1003 -5.27 18.74 3.12
N ALA A 1004 -4.42 17.76 2.78
CA ALA A 1004 -4.34 17.23 1.41
C ALA A 1004 -5.69 16.64 0.99
N THR A 1005 -6.39 16.02 1.95
CA THR A 1005 -7.72 15.42 1.76
C THR A 1005 -8.86 16.46 1.76
N GLU A 1006 -8.73 17.58 2.49
CA GLU A 1006 -9.75 18.65 2.56
C GLU A 1006 -9.75 19.60 1.34
N LEU A 1007 -8.58 19.85 0.74
CA LEU A 1007 -8.41 20.66 -0.49
C LEU A 1007 -8.95 19.99 -1.76
N ASP A 1008 -9.41 18.76 -1.66
CA ASP A 1008 -9.97 17.96 -2.76
C ASP A 1008 -11.41 18.29 -3.14
N SER A 1009 -12.04 19.25 -2.46
CA SER A 1009 -13.50 19.43 -2.53
C SER A 1009 -14.03 20.65 -3.31
N TYR A 1010 -13.20 21.51 -3.94
CA TYR A 1010 -13.74 22.71 -4.62
C TYR A 1010 -12.90 23.21 -5.82
N GLU A 1011 -13.41 23.08 -7.05
CA GLU A 1011 -13.30 24.05 -8.17
C GLU A 1011 -13.95 23.52 -9.48
N ILE A 1012 -14.89 24.27 -10.10
CA ILE A 1012 -15.38 24.08 -11.49
C ILE A 1012 -15.30 25.45 -12.20
N SER A 1013 -14.70 25.52 -13.40
CA SER A 1013 -14.47 26.80 -14.09
C SER A 1013 -15.74 27.44 -14.70
N ALA A 1014 -15.87 28.76 -14.55
CA ALA A 1014 -17.02 29.57 -15.00
C ALA A 1014 -17.22 29.65 -16.53
N PHE A 1015 -16.20 29.31 -17.33
CA PHE A 1015 -16.33 29.20 -18.78
C PHE A 1015 -17.23 28.02 -19.16
N GLN A 1016 -17.08 26.88 -18.49
CA GLN A 1016 -17.85 25.66 -18.78
C GLN A 1016 -19.35 25.87 -18.52
N LYS A 1017 -19.69 26.60 -17.44
CA LYS A 1017 -21.07 26.89 -17.05
C LYS A 1017 -21.78 27.80 -18.05
N ASN A 1018 -21.14 28.87 -18.50
CA ASN A 1018 -21.71 29.78 -19.52
C ASN A 1018 -21.70 29.16 -20.93
N TYR A 1019 -20.71 28.32 -21.22
CA TYR A 1019 -20.65 27.55 -22.46
C TYR A 1019 -21.79 26.51 -22.55
N GLN A 1020 -22.15 25.86 -21.43
CA GLN A 1020 -23.33 24.98 -21.38
C GLN A 1020 -24.64 25.73 -21.65
N GLN A 1021 -24.79 26.96 -21.15
CA GLN A 1021 -25.94 27.80 -21.46
C GLN A 1021 -25.99 28.22 -22.94
N ALA A 1022 -24.82 28.54 -23.53
CA ALA A 1022 -24.72 28.80 -24.96
C ALA A 1022 -25.05 27.54 -25.80
N MET A 1023 -24.54 26.38 -25.40
CA MET A 1023 -24.82 25.11 -26.06
C MET A 1023 -26.31 24.75 -25.99
N ALA A 1024 -26.97 24.98 -24.85
CA ALA A 1024 -28.42 24.79 -24.73
C ALA A 1024 -29.19 25.73 -25.68
N TYR A 1025 -28.79 27.00 -25.79
CA TYR A 1025 -29.39 27.95 -26.73
C TYR A 1025 -29.18 27.52 -28.19
N TYR A 1026 -27.98 27.03 -28.54
CA TYR A 1026 -27.66 26.51 -29.87
C TYR A 1026 -28.48 25.27 -30.22
N VAL A 1027 -28.68 24.34 -29.28
CA VAL A 1027 -29.52 23.15 -29.51
C VAL A 1027 -30.97 23.53 -29.81
N GLU A 1028 -31.48 24.61 -29.20
CA GLU A 1028 -32.85 25.08 -29.40
C GLU A 1028 -33.03 25.94 -30.67
N HIS A 1029 -32.02 26.72 -31.06
CA HIS A 1029 -32.16 27.74 -32.11
C HIS A 1029 -31.25 27.55 -33.33
N GLY A 1030 -30.29 26.61 -33.28
CA GLY A 1030 -29.40 26.26 -34.39
C GLY A 1030 -28.25 27.24 -34.63
N ASP A 1031 -28.19 28.35 -33.91
CA ASP A 1031 -27.08 29.32 -33.93
C ASP A 1031 -26.95 30.04 -32.59
N LEU A 1032 -25.89 30.86 -32.45
CA LEU A 1032 -25.71 31.79 -31.33
C LEU A 1032 -25.93 33.25 -31.75
N ALA A 1033 -26.98 33.53 -32.52
CA ALA A 1033 -27.42 34.89 -32.89
C ALA A 1033 -28.03 35.66 -31.70
N VAL A 1034 -27.51 35.45 -30.50
CA VAL A 1034 -27.93 36.13 -29.27
C VAL A 1034 -27.44 37.58 -29.30
N ASN A 1035 -28.37 38.53 -29.17
CA ASN A 1035 -28.02 39.94 -29.06
C ASN A 1035 -27.59 40.29 -27.62
N LYS A 1036 -26.82 41.37 -27.46
CA LYS A 1036 -26.30 41.81 -26.14
C LYS A 1036 -27.40 42.11 -25.10
N ARG A 1037 -28.63 42.41 -25.54
CA ARG A 1037 -29.77 42.75 -24.68
C ARG A 1037 -30.54 41.51 -24.20
N SER A 1038 -30.23 40.31 -24.70
CA SER A 1038 -30.87 39.05 -24.31
C SER A 1038 -30.34 38.45 -23.00
N GLY A 1039 -30.12 39.26 -21.96
CA GLY A 1039 -29.70 38.79 -20.63
C GLY A 1039 -28.22 38.39 -20.51
N SER A 1040 -27.89 37.60 -19.48
CA SER A 1040 -26.51 37.20 -19.12
C SER A 1040 -25.78 36.46 -20.23
N LEU A 1041 -26.47 35.56 -20.94
CA LEU A 1041 -25.92 34.82 -22.08
C LEU A 1041 -25.58 35.78 -23.25
N GLY A 1042 -26.46 36.73 -23.57
CA GLY A 1042 -26.20 37.73 -24.62
C GLY A 1042 -25.01 38.64 -24.30
N GLN A 1043 -24.83 39.00 -23.03
CA GLN A 1043 -23.66 39.76 -22.57
C GLN A 1043 -22.38 38.93 -22.70
N TRP A 1044 -22.41 37.67 -22.27
CA TRP A 1044 -21.28 36.75 -22.36
C TRP A 1044 -20.86 36.49 -23.83
N ILE A 1045 -21.80 36.19 -24.72
CA ILE A 1045 -21.56 36.03 -26.17
C ILE A 1045 -20.97 37.32 -26.77
N SER A 1046 -21.48 38.49 -26.38
CA SER A 1046 -20.92 39.77 -26.82
C SER A 1046 -19.48 40.00 -26.33
N ILE A 1047 -19.14 39.53 -25.13
CA ILE A 1047 -17.76 39.59 -24.59
C ILE A 1047 -16.85 38.64 -25.36
N GLN A 1048 -17.31 37.44 -25.70
CA GLN A 1048 -16.52 36.51 -26.52
C GLN A 1048 -16.24 37.11 -27.91
N ARG A 1049 -17.24 37.74 -28.56
CA ARG A 1049 -17.04 38.49 -29.83
C ARG A 1049 -15.98 39.59 -29.70
N LYS A 1050 -15.99 40.32 -28.57
CA LYS A 1050 -15.00 41.37 -28.28
C LYS A 1050 -13.59 40.79 -28.04
N ASN A 1051 -13.49 39.67 -27.33
CA ASN A 1051 -12.22 39.00 -27.05
C ASN A 1051 -11.61 38.40 -28.32
N TYR A 1052 -12.44 37.84 -29.20
CA TYR A 1052 -12.02 37.38 -30.52
C TYR A 1052 -11.47 38.54 -31.37
N LYS A 1053 -12.21 39.66 -31.47
CA LYS A 1053 -11.77 40.85 -32.22
C LYS A 1053 -10.47 41.47 -31.70
N ASN A 1054 -10.16 41.29 -30.40
CA ASN A 1054 -8.95 41.80 -29.76
C ASN A 1054 -7.82 40.75 -29.65
N HIS A 1055 -7.95 39.58 -30.28
CA HIS A 1055 -6.98 38.46 -30.20
C HIS A 1055 -6.69 37.97 -28.77
N LYS A 1056 -7.67 38.08 -27.85
CA LYS A 1056 -7.56 37.65 -26.44
C LYS A 1056 -8.30 36.33 -26.14
N LEU A 1057 -8.88 35.70 -27.15
CA LEU A 1057 -9.56 34.41 -27.03
C LEU A 1057 -8.57 33.28 -27.36
N SER A 1058 -8.43 32.28 -26.48
CA SER A 1058 -7.57 31.12 -26.76
C SER A 1058 -8.15 30.27 -27.89
N GLU A 1059 -7.28 29.56 -28.60
CA GLU A 1059 -7.63 28.74 -29.76
C GLU A 1059 -8.67 27.66 -29.41
N GLU A 1060 -8.50 26.96 -28.28
CA GLU A 1060 -9.49 25.98 -27.77
C GLU A 1060 -10.88 26.60 -27.49
N ARG A 1061 -10.95 27.83 -26.96
CA ARG A 1061 -12.23 28.50 -26.67
C ARG A 1061 -12.91 29.02 -27.93
N PHE A 1062 -12.11 29.42 -28.91
CA PHE A 1062 -12.58 29.81 -30.24
C PHE A 1062 -13.17 28.61 -30.98
N GLU A 1063 -12.45 27.48 -31.01
CA GLU A 1063 -12.93 26.24 -31.64
C GLU A 1063 -14.21 25.70 -30.97
N ALA A 1064 -14.27 25.68 -29.64
CA ALA A 1064 -15.45 25.27 -28.91
C ALA A 1064 -16.68 26.14 -29.27
N LEU A 1065 -16.54 27.47 -29.26
CA LEU A 1065 -17.64 28.36 -29.61
C LEU A 1065 -18.05 28.24 -31.09
N ASN A 1066 -17.11 28.05 -32.01
CA ASN A 1066 -17.42 27.75 -33.42
C ASN A 1066 -18.24 26.47 -33.57
N ALA A 1067 -17.90 25.42 -32.82
CA ALA A 1067 -18.59 24.14 -32.87
C ALA A 1067 -20.07 24.22 -32.46
N ILE A 1068 -20.45 25.25 -31.69
CA ILE A 1068 -21.84 25.50 -31.28
C ILE A 1068 -22.45 26.74 -31.96
N GLY A 1069 -22.07 27.02 -33.21
CA GLY A 1069 -22.77 28.00 -34.06
C GLY A 1069 -22.51 29.47 -33.72
N MET A 1070 -21.33 29.81 -33.18
CA MET A 1070 -20.96 31.19 -32.84
C MET A 1070 -20.85 32.11 -34.06
N ILE A 1071 -21.68 33.15 -34.09
CA ILE A 1071 -21.59 34.22 -35.11
C ILE A 1071 -20.67 35.31 -34.61
N TRP A 1072 -19.49 35.47 -35.22
CA TRP A 1072 -18.50 36.46 -34.78
C TRP A 1072 -18.76 37.87 -35.31
N ASN A 1073 -19.36 38.00 -36.51
CA ASN A 1073 -19.69 39.27 -37.14
C ASN A 1073 -21.20 39.34 -37.46
N THR A 1074 -21.94 40.18 -36.76
CA THR A 1074 -23.40 40.28 -36.90
C THR A 1074 -23.86 41.10 -38.11
N SER A 1075 -22.95 41.76 -38.84
CA SER A 1075 -23.29 42.63 -39.99
C SER A 1075 -23.48 41.86 -41.31
N GLU A 1076 -22.83 40.70 -41.47
CA GLU A 1076 -22.97 39.84 -42.66
C GLU A 1076 -24.35 39.14 -42.71
N ASN A 1077 -24.99 38.97 -41.56
CA ASN A 1077 -26.31 38.35 -41.45
C ASN A 1077 -27.44 39.27 -41.92
N GLN A 1078 -27.22 40.59 -41.95
CA GLN A 1078 -28.21 41.55 -42.43
C GLN A 1078 -28.39 41.49 -43.95
N ILE A 1079 -27.29 41.29 -44.69
CA ILE A 1079 -27.32 41.11 -46.15
C ILE A 1079 -27.97 39.78 -46.52
N ALA A 1080 -27.68 38.71 -45.77
CA ALA A 1080 -28.30 37.41 -45.97
C ALA A 1080 -29.81 37.43 -45.69
N VAL A 1081 -30.25 38.14 -44.65
CA VAL A 1081 -31.66 38.32 -44.31
C VAL A 1081 -32.38 39.22 -45.31
N GLU A 1082 -31.78 40.33 -45.75
CA GLU A 1082 -32.36 41.23 -46.77
C GLU A 1082 -32.50 40.50 -48.12
N THR A 1083 -31.52 39.67 -48.50
CA THR A 1083 -31.59 38.85 -49.72
C THR A 1083 -32.68 37.79 -49.62
N LEU A 1084 -32.82 37.12 -48.47
CA LEU A 1084 -33.87 36.11 -48.24
C LEU A 1084 -35.28 36.75 -48.24
N CYS A 1085 -35.41 37.95 -47.69
CA CYS A 1085 -36.66 38.70 -47.68
C CYS A 1085 -37.06 39.14 -49.09
N GLU A 1086 -36.12 39.60 -49.92
CA GLU A 1086 -36.36 39.92 -51.34
C GLU A 1086 -36.74 38.66 -52.14
N GLU A 1087 -36.04 37.54 -51.95
CA GLU A 1087 -36.32 36.28 -52.67
C GLU A 1087 -37.68 35.65 -52.31
N ASN A 1088 -38.17 35.90 -51.09
CA ASN A 1088 -39.44 35.36 -50.61
C ASN A 1088 -40.59 36.38 -50.59
N GLY A 1089 -40.37 37.59 -51.11
CA GLY A 1089 -41.40 38.64 -51.21
C GLY A 1089 -41.91 39.13 -49.86
N ILE A 1090 -41.06 39.09 -48.83
CA ILE A 1090 -41.37 39.56 -47.48
C ILE A 1090 -40.88 41.01 -47.39
N PRO A 1091 -41.77 42.02 -47.30
CA PRO A 1091 -41.41 43.43 -47.38
C PRO A 1091 -40.66 43.94 -46.15
#